data_AF-A0A0S7WM74-F1
#
_entry.id   AF-A0A0S7WM74-F1
#
_cell.length_a   1.000
_cell.length_b   1.000
_cell.length_c   1.000
_cell.angle_alpha   90.00
_cell.angle_beta   90.00
_cell.angle_gamma   90.00
#
_symmetry.space_group_name_H-M   'P 1'
#
loop_
_entity.id
_entity.type
_entity.pdbx_description
1 polymer ?
#
loop_
_entity_poly.entity_id
_entity_poly.type
_entity_poly.pdbx_seq_one_letter_code
_entity_poly.pdbx_strand_id
1 'polypeptide(L)'
;MFTVPKGGIMSVKAKRRSIWGILLIGLLVVVMWDITTTVARKQDRFTNPILVNQLQRAAPKQNSVVGICQSTDPELGTLQAALDATLTYEQVDSITRLAVQRAGGFDEVIESGDWVLVKPNILTVPDVHSDYPWTHVGTVTDLRVMKSVIEQLIEEGDASRITVAEGKAWRKTGDPDKWPSDTADGWTYHWAWYGGLSYEDMLEELDATTPITIDYVDLDYPPYTQTPVPGGGLSQSSYFVPNAILNCDRLIAVAVMKTHVYARVTLTNKLYIGTSPASVYNAGYFNHHALPHISPLGPAYNMEQTICDLMSYHPADFGIVECFRGMEGTGPHMYTGEPGDSPKGPGISIKRNVVLASKDPVAVDAVSAYVMGFNPWDVDHLHWNHGKGFGINDLDYISTVGPALDNVRYTFAKPSLTGFGGYQGRGNRIWLVNGWHSGVDLDYDYFSHLGGEANISPVESDTGAGETWTAFTDATDYMDLAAYYGNPSSCITYAFTRIVADSAMNVRLRFGSDDGIKIWLNGSVVYSNSSTGTWSMIEQDLPIALQEGTNRLLVKIKNSTGPYGFSMFVSESDGDTPLAIDYSLLAPGAPEVTLDSPASGASTSNSHIQVSAWVSDPDDDLMTVWVYGDTTPGAAALLHVEDGVSSGSHMTYDWHRPVLGVDDSTIGLWHFDEGSGTTIHDASPHGLDGYWVCQDTKDSMWTNDGAFGHALEFYGFRTGTPQHPCAADWVEIPEEASPSIMDIDPSGDLTIEYWIKPDVLPTSRYWGMVVKRVPCEFPQDTMQCGNPANYEIFFNYSTQTLGYYANTTLFVSTVGLTVGQWQYIAVTIDGSTGVLRFYKNGVLGTQLTGAFIGTPIDGPLRIGSSAYRMKGVDGWIDEVRLTAAVLDSAEIAKNYRLATDRYYWK
;
A
#
# COMPACT_ATOMS: atom_id res chain seq x y z
N MET A 1 -62.85 -15.49 -42.54
CA MET A 1 -64.12 -14.85 -42.89
C MET A 1 -64.06 -13.40 -42.42
N PHE A 2 -64.11 -12.45 -43.36
CA PHE A 2 -64.49 -11.02 -43.27
C PHE A 2 -63.87 -10.12 -42.17
N THR A 3 -63.40 -8.88 -42.34
CA THR A 3 -62.99 -7.97 -43.43
C THR A 3 -62.43 -6.74 -42.68
N VAL A 4 -61.37 -6.11 -43.20
CA VAL A 4 -60.78 -4.86 -42.66
C VAL A 4 -61.68 -3.66 -42.99
N PRO A 5 -62.00 -2.75 -42.04
CA PRO A 5 -62.54 -1.44 -42.37
C PRO A 5 -61.43 -0.39 -42.50
N LYS A 6 -61.46 0.34 -43.62
CA LYS A 6 -60.76 1.60 -43.86
C LYS A 6 -61.41 2.74 -43.03
N GLY A 7 -60.58 3.58 -42.42
CA GLY A 7 -60.93 4.88 -41.84
C GLY A 7 -59.76 5.38 -40.97
N GLY A 8 -59.35 6.64 -40.93
CA GLY A 8 -59.76 7.86 -41.62
C GLY A 8 -58.59 8.86 -41.57
N ILE A 9 -58.64 9.87 -42.43
CA ILE A 9 -57.59 10.88 -42.57
C ILE A 9 -57.62 11.81 -41.35
N MET A 10 -56.63 11.67 -40.47
CA MET A 10 -56.36 12.63 -39.41
C MET A 10 -55.75 13.91 -40.02
N SER A 11 -56.35 15.06 -39.73
CA SER A 11 -55.85 16.39 -40.15
C SER A 11 -54.40 16.62 -39.68
N VAL A 12 -53.56 17.16 -40.58
CA VAL A 12 -52.13 17.48 -40.36
C VAL A 12 -51.91 18.37 -39.12
N LYS A 13 -52.90 19.18 -38.72
CA LYS A 13 -52.84 20.01 -37.50
C LYS A 13 -52.97 19.20 -36.20
N ALA A 14 -53.71 18.08 -36.20
CA ALA A 14 -53.85 17.21 -35.03
C ALA A 14 -52.60 16.34 -34.81
N LYS A 15 -51.99 15.83 -35.91
CA LYS A 15 -50.70 15.12 -35.86
C LYS A 15 -49.56 16.00 -35.32
N ARG A 16 -49.48 17.28 -35.74
CA ARG A 16 -48.46 18.20 -35.20
C ARG A 16 -48.63 18.46 -33.70
N ARG A 17 -49.86 18.64 -33.20
CA ARG A 17 -50.10 18.88 -31.77
C ARG A 17 -49.79 17.65 -30.89
N SER A 18 -50.06 16.43 -31.36
CA SER A 18 -49.69 15.23 -30.59
C SER A 18 -48.19 14.94 -30.62
N ILE A 19 -47.50 15.26 -31.73
CA ILE A 19 -46.04 15.12 -31.82
C ILE A 19 -45.34 16.13 -30.88
N TRP A 20 -45.80 17.38 -30.82
CA TRP A 20 -45.25 18.36 -29.87
C TRP A 20 -45.53 17.99 -28.41
N GLY A 21 -46.70 17.42 -28.10
CA GLY A 21 -47.01 16.92 -26.76
C GLY A 21 -46.13 15.73 -26.33
N ILE A 22 -45.86 14.80 -27.25
CA ILE A 22 -44.98 13.65 -27.00
C ILE A 22 -43.51 14.10 -26.87
N LEU A 23 -43.07 15.08 -27.66
CA LEU A 23 -41.73 15.67 -27.53
C LEU A 23 -41.56 16.45 -26.23
N LEU A 24 -42.60 17.16 -25.76
CA LEU A 24 -42.53 17.91 -24.49
C LEU A 24 -42.49 16.96 -23.28
N ILE A 25 -43.27 15.86 -23.32
CA ILE A 25 -43.25 14.83 -22.28
C ILE A 25 -41.93 14.06 -22.32
N GLY A 26 -41.39 13.76 -23.51
CA GLY A 26 -40.07 13.17 -23.67
C GLY A 26 -38.96 14.07 -23.11
N LEU A 27 -39.03 15.39 -23.36
CA LEU A 27 -38.08 16.37 -22.80
C LEU A 27 -38.21 16.48 -21.27
N LEU A 28 -39.42 16.47 -20.72
CA LEU A 28 -39.65 16.49 -19.28
C LEU A 28 -39.19 15.19 -18.59
N VAL A 29 -39.34 14.04 -19.24
CA VAL A 29 -38.82 12.76 -18.73
C VAL A 29 -37.30 12.72 -18.82
N VAL A 30 -36.69 13.27 -19.87
CA VAL A 30 -35.23 13.41 -19.97
C VAL A 30 -34.69 14.38 -18.92
N VAL A 31 -35.34 15.53 -18.70
CA VAL A 31 -34.94 16.50 -17.66
C VAL A 31 -35.18 15.95 -16.26
N MET A 32 -36.27 15.22 -16.01
CA MET A 32 -36.49 14.57 -14.70
C MET A 32 -35.56 13.38 -14.49
N TRP A 33 -35.23 12.61 -15.54
CA TRP A 33 -34.19 11.58 -15.50
C TRP A 33 -32.85 12.23 -15.19
N ASP A 34 -32.50 13.32 -15.86
CA ASP A 34 -31.23 14.04 -15.65
C ASP A 34 -31.16 14.65 -14.24
N ILE A 35 -32.25 15.19 -13.70
CA ILE A 35 -32.33 15.68 -12.31
C ILE A 35 -32.24 14.52 -11.30
N THR A 36 -32.95 13.41 -11.52
CA THR A 36 -32.92 12.25 -10.60
C THR A 36 -31.60 11.48 -10.68
N THR A 37 -30.96 11.38 -11.84
CA THR A 37 -29.59 10.86 -11.96
C THR A 37 -28.56 11.83 -11.43
N THR A 38 -28.77 13.14 -11.53
CA THR A 38 -27.88 14.15 -10.94
C THR A 38 -28.00 14.18 -9.41
N VAL A 39 -29.18 13.97 -8.84
CA VAL A 39 -29.38 13.89 -7.38
C VAL A 39 -28.87 12.56 -6.82
N ALA A 40 -29.11 11.43 -7.50
CA ALA A 40 -28.56 10.13 -7.08
C ALA A 40 -27.03 10.05 -7.26
N ARG A 41 -26.46 10.69 -8.28
CA ARG A 41 -24.99 10.82 -8.46
C ARG A 41 -24.32 11.82 -7.53
N LYS A 42 -25.08 12.67 -6.82
CA LYS A 42 -24.55 13.65 -5.86
C LYS A 42 -24.40 13.08 -4.46
N GLN A 43 -25.12 12.01 -4.11
CA GLN A 43 -25.14 11.48 -2.75
C GLN A 43 -23.92 10.60 -2.41
N ASP A 44 -23.30 9.96 -3.41
CA ASP A 44 -22.07 9.16 -3.24
C ASP A 44 -20.77 9.96 -3.42
N ARG A 45 -20.83 11.25 -3.80
CA ARG A 45 -19.64 12.11 -3.98
C ARG A 45 -18.95 12.50 -2.66
N PHE A 46 -19.57 12.25 -1.51
CA PHE A 46 -19.17 12.82 -0.23
C PHE A 46 -19.01 11.79 0.90
N THR A 47 -19.11 10.50 0.61
CA THR A 47 -18.84 9.46 1.61
C THR A 47 -17.40 8.97 1.45
N ASN A 48 -16.50 9.65 2.18
CA ASN A 48 -15.08 9.37 2.37
C ASN A 48 -14.15 9.62 1.16
N PRO A 49 -13.75 10.87 0.89
CA PRO A 49 -12.36 11.07 0.54
C PRO A 49 -11.57 10.78 1.83
N ILE A 50 -10.86 9.65 1.87
CA ILE A 50 -9.63 9.61 2.64
C ILE A 50 -8.91 10.92 2.31
N LEU A 51 -8.50 11.68 3.33
CA LEU A 51 -7.77 12.92 3.20
C LEU A 51 -6.39 12.62 2.58
N VAL A 52 -6.37 12.26 1.29
CA VAL A 52 -5.17 11.89 0.55
C VAL A 52 -4.20 13.07 0.49
N ASN A 53 -4.68 14.31 0.55
CA ASN A 53 -3.80 15.48 0.55
C ASN A 53 -3.25 15.85 1.94
N GLN A 54 -3.76 15.27 3.05
CA GLN A 54 -3.06 15.32 4.35
C GLN A 54 -1.94 14.26 4.45
N LEU A 55 -1.81 13.39 3.45
CA LEU A 55 -0.58 12.62 3.17
C LEU A 55 0.44 13.49 2.42
N GLN A 56 0.51 14.79 2.73
CA GLN A 56 1.70 15.59 2.44
C GLN A 56 2.88 14.87 3.10
N ARG A 57 3.76 14.32 2.26
CA ARG A 57 5.04 13.72 2.62
C ARG A 57 4.95 12.94 3.95
N ALA A 58 3.98 12.04 4.06
CA ALA A 58 3.99 11.13 5.20
C ALA A 58 5.30 10.33 5.12
N ALA A 59 6.16 10.49 6.13
CA ALA A 59 7.49 9.91 6.14
C ALA A 59 7.41 8.40 5.87
N PRO A 60 8.05 7.91 4.80
CA PRO A 60 8.17 6.50 4.49
C PRO A 60 8.72 5.67 5.66
N LYS A 61 8.22 4.43 5.79
CA LYS A 61 8.67 3.48 6.81
C LYS A 61 10.15 3.05 6.66
N GLN A 62 10.76 3.22 5.48
CA GLN A 62 12.18 2.98 5.15
C GLN A 62 12.57 3.75 3.87
N ASN A 63 13.86 4.05 3.67
CA ASN A 63 14.36 4.51 2.36
C ASN A 63 14.25 3.36 1.34
N SER A 64 13.46 3.56 0.28
CA SER A 64 13.37 2.60 -0.82
C SER A 64 14.64 2.65 -1.68
N VAL A 65 15.04 1.52 -2.26
CA VAL A 65 16.25 1.45 -3.10
C VAL A 65 15.87 1.16 -4.55
N VAL A 66 16.29 2.03 -5.46
CA VAL A 66 16.16 1.83 -6.91
C VAL A 66 17.53 1.55 -7.52
N GLY A 67 17.72 0.33 -8.01
CA GLY A 67 18.89 -0.07 -8.78
C GLY A 67 18.77 0.39 -10.23
N ILE A 68 19.82 0.98 -10.78
CA ILE A 68 19.83 1.54 -12.14
C ILE A 68 21.05 1.00 -12.88
N CYS A 69 20.88 0.52 -14.10
CA CYS A 69 22.01 0.16 -14.98
C CYS A 69 21.76 0.65 -16.40
N GLN A 70 22.77 1.31 -16.99
CA GLN A 70 22.80 1.70 -18.41
C GLN A 70 23.83 0.87 -19.17
N SER A 71 23.71 0.74 -20.50
CA SER A 71 24.72 0.02 -21.29
C SER A 71 26.12 0.64 -21.23
N THR A 72 26.25 1.88 -20.79
CA THR A 72 27.54 2.57 -20.58
C THR A 72 28.11 2.39 -19.17
N ASP A 73 27.47 1.59 -18.31
CA ASP A 73 27.88 1.43 -16.93
C ASP A 73 29.28 0.79 -16.83
N PRO A 74 30.23 1.41 -16.08
CA PRO A 74 31.58 0.89 -15.94
C PRO A 74 31.66 -0.56 -15.44
N GLU A 75 30.73 -0.99 -14.59
CA GLU A 75 30.72 -2.35 -14.01
C GLU A 75 30.45 -3.44 -15.05
N LEU A 76 29.90 -3.10 -16.21
CA LEU A 76 29.70 -4.03 -17.33
C LEU A 76 31.01 -4.43 -18.04
N GLY A 77 32.13 -3.76 -17.73
CA GLY A 77 33.44 -4.09 -18.31
C GLY A 77 33.43 -4.13 -19.84
N THR A 78 33.73 -5.28 -20.44
CA THR A 78 33.78 -5.46 -21.90
C THR A 78 32.40 -5.50 -22.57
N LEU A 79 31.31 -5.59 -21.80
CA LEU A 79 29.94 -5.62 -22.30
C LEU A 79 29.33 -4.22 -22.46
N GLN A 80 30.08 -3.17 -22.11
CA GLN A 80 29.65 -1.79 -22.34
C GLN A 80 29.32 -1.51 -23.82
N ALA A 81 28.32 -0.66 -24.04
CA ALA A 81 27.92 -0.18 -25.35
C ALA A 81 27.30 1.22 -25.28
N ALA A 82 27.34 1.94 -26.41
CA ALA A 82 26.65 3.22 -26.55
C ALA A 82 25.15 3.08 -26.26
N LEU A 83 24.53 4.14 -25.71
CA LEU A 83 23.12 4.16 -25.32
C LEU A 83 22.15 3.90 -26.48
N ASP A 84 22.59 4.09 -27.72
CA ASP A 84 21.82 3.86 -28.95
C ASP A 84 22.22 2.58 -29.71
N ALA A 85 23.18 1.81 -29.19
CA ALA A 85 23.65 0.57 -29.80
C ALA A 85 22.55 -0.51 -29.83
N THR A 86 22.61 -1.40 -30.81
CA THR A 86 21.83 -2.64 -30.77
C THR A 86 22.59 -3.66 -29.95
N LEU A 87 22.00 -4.11 -28.85
CA LEU A 87 22.65 -4.98 -27.88
C LEU A 87 22.47 -6.46 -28.21
N THR A 88 23.44 -7.29 -27.82
CA THR A 88 23.32 -8.74 -27.80
C THR A 88 22.46 -9.21 -26.60
N TYR A 89 22.12 -10.50 -26.53
CA TYR A 89 21.47 -11.06 -25.34
C TYR A 89 22.34 -10.90 -24.09
N GLU A 90 23.62 -11.27 -24.17
CA GLU A 90 24.59 -11.17 -23.06
C GLU A 90 24.68 -9.76 -22.47
N GLN A 91 24.60 -8.73 -23.32
CA GLN A 91 24.57 -7.34 -22.87
C GLN A 91 23.25 -6.96 -22.19
N VAL A 92 22.11 -7.36 -22.76
CA VAL A 92 20.79 -7.12 -22.15
C VAL A 92 20.68 -7.82 -20.80
N ASP A 93 21.12 -9.07 -20.73
CA ASP A 93 21.14 -9.89 -19.53
C ASP A 93 21.99 -9.25 -18.43
N SER A 94 23.23 -8.86 -18.75
CA SER A 94 24.13 -8.21 -17.78
C SER A 94 23.59 -6.88 -17.25
N ILE A 95 22.97 -6.07 -18.12
CA ILE A 95 22.35 -4.79 -17.70
C ILE A 95 21.15 -5.05 -16.78
N THR A 96 20.31 -6.02 -17.14
CA THR A 96 19.10 -6.36 -16.38
C THR A 96 19.47 -6.90 -15.00
N ARG A 97 20.34 -7.92 -14.95
CA ARG A 97 20.79 -8.54 -13.70
C ARG A 97 21.49 -7.55 -12.78
N LEU A 98 22.34 -6.67 -13.32
CA LEU A 98 23.03 -5.68 -12.50
C LEU A 98 22.06 -4.65 -11.89
N ALA A 99 21.03 -4.22 -12.63
CA ALA A 99 19.98 -3.35 -12.07
C ALA A 99 19.21 -4.07 -10.94
N VAL A 100 18.82 -5.34 -11.14
CA VAL A 100 18.13 -6.16 -10.13
C VAL A 100 19.00 -6.37 -8.89
N GLN A 101 20.28 -6.70 -9.06
CA GLN A 101 21.22 -6.87 -7.95
C GLN A 101 21.43 -5.57 -7.16
N ARG A 102 21.51 -4.42 -7.82
CA ARG A 102 21.60 -3.10 -7.17
C ARG A 102 20.33 -2.72 -6.41
N ALA A 103 19.19 -3.31 -6.77
CA ALA A 103 17.93 -3.22 -6.03
C ALA A 103 17.81 -4.26 -4.90
N GLY A 104 18.83 -5.09 -4.71
CA GLY A 104 18.93 -6.08 -3.64
C GLY A 104 18.48 -7.49 -4.01
N GLY A 105 18.43 -7.84 -5.29
CA GLY A 105 18.24 -9.23 -5.75
C GLY A 105 16.82 -9.80 -5.56
N PHE A 106 16.59 -10.99 -6.11
CA PHE A 106 15.34 -11.73 -5.91
C PHE A 106 15.36 -12.62 -4.66
N ASP A 107 16.53 -12.99 -4.14
CA ASP A 107 16.72 -13.83 -2.95
C ASP A 107 16.13 -13.22 -1.67
N GLU A 108 16.06 -11.90 -1.58
CA GLU A 108 15.41 -11.18 -0.48
C GLU A 108 13.88 -11.03 -0.66
N VAL A 109 13.32 -11.41 -1.81
CA VAL A 109 11.89 -11.24 -2.14
C VAL A 109 11.17 -12.57 -2.32
N ILE A 110 11.85 -13.56 -2.90
CA ILE A 110 11.27 -14.86 -3.24
C ILE A 110 11.61 -15.87 -2.15
N GLU A 111 10.59 -16.48 -1.56
CA GLU A 111 10.73 -17.53 -0.56
C GLU A 111 10.68 -18.94 -1.20
N SER A 112 11.22 -19.91 -0.47
CA SER A 112 11.20 -21.32 -0.87
C SER A 112 9.76 -21.82 -1.03
N GLY A 113 9.43 -22.28 -2.24
CA GLY A 113 8.11 -22.80 -2.57
C GLY A 113 7.16 -21.80 -3.22
N ASP A 114 7.52 -20.53 -3.33
CA ASP A 114 6.64 -19.49 -3.88
C ASP A 114 6.18 -19.81 -5.31
N TRP A 115 4.91 -19.50 -5.59
CA TRP A 115 4.40 -19.30 -6.93
C TRP A 115 4.60 -17.84 -7.35
N VAL A 116 5.59 -17.62 -8.22
CA VAL A 116 5.96 -16.30 -8.72
C VAL A 116 5.26 -16.01 -10.04
N LEU A 117 4.49 -14.92 -10.07
CA LEU A 117 3.86 -14.42 -11.29
C LEU A 117 4.70 -13.28 -11.89
N VAL A 118 5.11 -13.40 -13.14
CA VAL A 118 5.86 -12.36 -13.86
C VAL A 118 4.95 -11.70 -14.89
N LYS A 119 4.72 -10.39 -14.71
CA LYS A 119 3.77 -9.59 -15.49
C LYS A 119 4.52 -8.68 -16.48
N PRO A 120 4.67 -9.07 -17.77
CA PRO A 120 5.19 -8.18 -18.80
C PRO A 120 4.17 -7.08 -19.17
N ASN A 121 4.54 -6.22 -20.12
CA ASN A 121 3.64 -5.36 -20.88
C ASN A 121 3.59 -5.82 -22.34
N ILE A 122 2.49 -6.45 -22.78
CA ILE A 122 2.31 -6.85 -24.19
C ILE A 122 1.07 -6.16 -24.76
N LEU A 123 1.27 -5.01 -25.42
CA LEU A 123 0.16 -4.22 -25.96
C LEU A 123 -0.28 -4.68 -27.35
N THR A 124 0.64 -4.98 -28.26
CA THR A 124 0.31 -5.27 -29.67
C THR A 124 1.29 -6.28 -30.26
N VAL A 125 0.90 -6.99 -31.32
CA VAL A 125 1.76 -7.94 -32.06
C VAL A 125 1.92 -7.44 -33.49
N PRO A 126 3.11 -7.55 -34.13
CA PRO A 126 3.34 -6.94 -35.45
C PRO A 126 2.40 -7.35 -36.59
N ASP A 127 1.83 -8.56 -36.52
CA ASP A 127 0.88 -9.06 -37.53
C ASP A 127 -0.59 -8.82 -37.14
N VAL A 128 -0.83 -8.18 -36.00
CA VAL A 128 -2.14 -7.83 -35.44
C VAL A 128 -2.30 -6.32 -35.58
N HIS A 129 -3.41 -5.87 -36.17
CA HIS A 129 -3.68 -4.47 -36.57
C HIS A 129 -2.91 -3.94 -37.81
N SER A 130 -2.89 -4.71 -38.90
CA SER A 130 -2.29 -4.33 -40.20
C SER A 130 -2.76 -3.00 -40.83
N ASP A 131 -3.87 -2.43 -40.35
CA ASP A 131 -4.38 -1.12 -40.78
C ASP A 131 -3.59 0.06 -40.16
N TYR A 132 -2.72 -0.23 -39.19
CA TYR A 132 -1.78 0.69 -38.55
C TYR A 132 -0.36 0.35 -39.03
N PRO A 133 0.26 1.11 -39.95
CA PRO A 133 1.56 0.77 -40.55
C PRO A 133 2.79 0.93 -39.61
N TRP A 134 2.64 0.76 -38.30
CA TRP A 134 3.54 1.32 -37.29
C TRP A 134 4.36 0.28 -36.54
N THR A 135 5.62 0.59 -36.21
CA THR A 135 6.54 -0.31 -35.50
C THR A 135 6.13 -0.53 -34.03
N HIS A 136 5.77 -1.76 -33.68
CA HIS A 136 5.21 -2.19 -32.38
C HIS A 136 6.21 -2.25 -31.21
N VAL A 137 7.50 -2.02 -31.46
CA VAL A 137 8.60 -2.40 -30.56
C VAL A 137 8.52 -1.66 -29.21
N GLY A 138 8.31 -0.34 -29.19
CA GLY A 138 8.21 0.43 -27.94
C GLY A 138 6.92 0.25 -27.12
N THR A 139 6.09 -0.75 -27.47
CA THR A 139 4.84 -1.06 -26.77
C THR A 139 4.84 -2.42 -26.08
N VAL A 140 5.92 -3.18 -26.24
CA VAL A 140 6.08 -4.54 -25.73
C VAL A 140 7.39 -4.65 -24.96
N THR A 141 7.35 -5.20 -23.74
CA THR A 141 8.56 -5.51 -22.94
C THR A 141 9.51 -6.38 -23.77
N ASP A 142 10.79 -6.01 -23.83
CA ASP A 142 11.80 -6.76 -24.57
C ASP A 142 11.89 -8.21 -24.05
N LEU A 143 11.65 -9.20 -24.92
CA LEU A 143 11.65 -10.63 -24.52
C LEU A 143 13.01 -11.10 -23.99
N ARG A 144 14.10 -10.41 -24.33
CA ARG A 144 15.42 -10.71 -23.77
C ARG A 144 15.51 -10.31 -22.30
N VAL A 145 14.80 -9.26 -21.89
CA VAL A 145 14.65 -8.89 -20.47
C VAL A 145 13.81 -9.93 -19.76
N MET A 146 12.71 -10.38 -20.38
CA MET A 146 11.88 -11.45 -19.81
C MET A 146 12.69 -12.74 -19.61
N LYS A 147 13.48 -13.15 -20.60
CA LYS A 147 14.38 -14.30 -20.50
C LYS A 147 15.39 -14.13 -19.36
N SER A 148 16.04 -12.97 -19.27
CA SER A 148 17.01 -12.65 -18.23
C SER A 148 16.40 -12.70 -16.82
N VAL A 149 15.21 -12.12 -16.63
CA VAL A 149 14.49 -12.14 -15.35
C VAL A 149 14.13 -13.56 -14.95
N ILE A 150 13.62 -14.38 -15.87
CA ILE A 150 13.24 -15.76 -15.55
C ILE A 150 14.48 -16.62 -15.26
N GLU A 151 15.56 -16.48 -16.04
CA GLU A 151 16.83 -17.15 -15.76
C GLU A 151 17.38 -16.76 -14.39
N GLN A 152 17.33 -15.46 -14.05
CA GLN A 152 17.77 -14.98 -12.75
C GLN A 152 16.88 -15.51 -11.61
N LEU A 153 15.56 -15.63 -11.80
CA LEU A 153 14.67 -16.27 -10.82
C LEU A 153 14.94 -17.77 -10.63
N ILE A 154 15.33 -18.48 -11.69
CA ILE A 154 15.73 -19.89 -11.61
C ILE A 154 17.05 -20.04 -10.85
N GLU A 155 17.98 -19.09 -11.02
CA GLU A 155 19.32 -19.15 -10.45
C GLU A 155 19.41 -18.63 -9.01
N GLU A 156 18.69 -17.55 -8.70
CA GLU A 156 18.74 -16.83 -7.42
C GLU A 156 17.55 -17.16 -6.50
N GLY A 157 16.40 -17.56 -7.06
CA GLY A 157 15.19 -17.87 -6.30
C GLY A 157 15.01 -19.36 -6.00
N ASP A 158 14.15 -19.66 -5.03
CA ASP A 158 13.74 -21.04 -4.67
C ASP A 158 12.23 -21.24 -4.92
N ALA A 159 11.72 -20.59 -5.97
CA ALA A 159 10.32 -20.67 -6.38
C ALA A 159 9.97 -22.11 -6.81
N SER A 160 8.77 -22.58 -6.45
CA SER A 160 8.26 -23.86 -6.95
C SER A 160 7.66 -23.73 -8.36
N ARG A 161 7.19 -22.53 -8.71
CA ARG A 161 6.55 -22.25 -9.99
C ARG A 161 6.77 -20.79 -10.41
N ILE A 162 7.06 -20.59 -11.68
CA ILE A 162 7.15 -19.27 -12.32
C ILE A 162 6.13 -19.21 -13.46
N THR A 163 5.21 -18.25 -13.43
CA THR A 163 4.17 -18.09 -14.45
C THR A 163 4.27 -16.71 -15.09
N VAL A 164 4.44 -16.64 -16.41
CA VAL A 164 4.31 -15.37 -17.14
C VAL A 164 2.84 -15.06 -17.39
N ALA A 165 2.36 -13.88 -17.02
CA ALA A 165 0.94 -13.55 -17.04
C ALA A 165 0.63 -12.25 -17.78
N GLU A 166 -0.31 -12.28 -18.72
CA GLU A 166 -0.75 -11.08 -19.43
C GLU A 166 -2.22 -11.15 -19.84
N GLY A 167 -2.91 -10.02 -19.70
CA GLY A 167 -4.19 -9.74 -20.36
C GLY A 167 -3.90 -8.78 -21.50
N LYS A 168 -4.03 -9.27 -22.73
CA LYS A 168 -3.48 -8.64 -23.92
C LYS A 168 -4.51 -7.70 -24.57
N ALA A 169 -4.04 -6.75 -25.37
CA ALA A 169 -4.94 -5.80 -26.02
C ALA A 169 -5.63 -6.37 -27.30
N TRP A 170 -5.29 -7.60 -27.72
CA TRP A 170 -5.89 -8.28 -28.87
C TRP A 170 -6.51 -9.62 -28.46
N ARG A 171 -7.41 -10.15 -29.29
CA ARG A 171 -8.09 -11.43 -29.03
C ARG A 171 -7.38 -12.60 -29.70
N LYS A 172 -7.60 -13.82 -29.21
CA LYS A 172 -7.12 -15.04 -29.88
C LYS A 172 -7.65 -15.14 -31.30
N THR A 173 -6.86 -15.72 -32.20
CA THR A 173 -7.24 -15.90 -33.62
C THR A 173 -8.54 -16.72 -33.79
N GLY A 174 -8.97 -17.48 -32.78
CA GLY A 174 -10.22 -18.24 -32.76
C GLY A 174 -11.43 -17.53 -32.14
N ASP A 175 -11.29 -16.31 -31.61
CA ASP A 175 -12.38 -15.63 -30.90
C ASP A 175 -13.45 -15.04 -31.83
N PRO A 176 -14.74 -15.08 -31.45
CA PRO A 176 -15.86 -14.68 -32.30
C PRO A 176 -15.89 -13.17 -32.65
N ASP A 177 -15.32 -12.29 -31.81
CA ASP A 177 -15.22 -10.85 -32.08
C ASP A 177 -13.79 -10.31 -32.06
N LYS A 178 -12.81 -11.11 -32.51
CA LYS A 178 -11.46 -10.61 -32.79
C LYS A 178 -11.45 -9.56 -33.89
N TRP A 179 -10.42 -8.72 -33.95
CA TRP A 179 -10.26 -7.87 -35.13
C TRP A 179 -10.03 -8.76 -36.36
N PRO A 180 -10.60 -8.45 -37.54
CA PRO A 180 -10.35 -9.22 -38.75
C PRO A 180 -8.86 -9.37 -39.09
N SER A 181 -8.05 -8.36 -38.74
CA SER A 181 -6.59 -8.32 -38.91
C SER A 181 -5.80 -9.12 -37.88
N ASP A 182 -6.42 -9.67 -36.83
CA ASP A 182 -5.69 -10.39 -35.78
C ASP A 182 -5.33 -11.79 -36.29
N THR A 183 -4.18 -11.91 -36.95
CA THR A 183 -3.74 -13.17 -37.58
C THR A 183 -2.64 -13.89 -36.81
N ALA A 184 -2.12 -13.31 -35.73
CA ALA A 184 -1.07 -13.89 -34.89
C ALA A 184 -1.42 -13.77 -33.39
N ASP A 185 -0.77 -14.59 -32.57
CA ASP A 185 -0.86 -14.54 -31.11
C ASP A 185 0.50 -14.14 -30.53
N GLY A 186 0.55 -13.17 -29.61
CA GLY A 186 1.80 -12.65 -29.06
C GLY A 186 2.57 -13.67 -28.21
N TRP A 187 1.89 -14.71 -27.73
CA TRP A 187 2.54 -15.83 -27.04
C TRP A 187 3.43 -16.65 -27.98
N THR A 188 2.94 -16.95 -29.19
CA THR A 188 3.62 -17.80 -30.19
C THR A 188 4.39 -17.01 -31.25
N TYR A 189 4.22 -15.69 -31.29
CA TYR A 189 4.89 -14.84 -32.27
C TYR A 189 6.41 -14.76 -32.02
N HIS A 190 7.21 -14.90 -33.08
CA HIS A 190 8.67 -14.73 -33.02
C HIS A 190 9.08 -13.28 -33.26
N TRP A 191 9.56 -12.64 -32.21
CA TRP A 191 9.90 -11.22 -32.20
C TRP A 191 11.31 -10.98 -32.76
N ALA A 192 11.43 -10.73 -34.06
CA ALA A 192 12.72 -10.57 -34.75
C ALA A 192 13.66 -9.53 -34.10
N TRP A 193 13.11 -8.45 -33.52
CA TRP A 193 13.90 -7.42 -32.83
C TRP A 193 14.38 -7.81 -31.44
N TYR A 194 13.78 -8.83 -30.83
CA TYR A 194 14.10 -9.36 -29.50
C TYR A 194 14.82 -10.70 -29.61
N GLY A 195 15.72 -10.82 -30.59
CA GLY A 195 16.51 -12.02 -30.82
C GLY A 195 15.75 -13.15 -31.52
N GLY A 196 14.53 -12.90 -32.03
CA GLY A 196 13.70 -13.94 -32.63
C GLY A 196 13.03 -14.84 -31.60
N LEU A 197 13.00 -14.44 -30.32
CA LEU A 197 12.33 -15.17 -29.24
C LEU A 197 10.81 -15.13 -29.43
N SER A 198 10.12 -16.19 -29.00
CA SER A 198 8.69 -16.21 -28.69
C SER A 198 8.53 -16.47 -27.20
N TYR A 199 7.38 -16.12 -26.59
CA TYR A 199 7.17 -16.46 -25.18
C TYR A 199 7.01 -17.97 -24.99
N GLU A 200 6.23 -18.63 -25.86
CA GLU A 200 5.97 -20.07 -25.75
C GLU A 200 7.25 -20.90 -25.86
N ASP A 201 8.04 -20.73 -26.91
CA ASP A 201 9.26 -21.53 -27.09
C ASP A 201 10.29 -21.25 -25.98
N MET A 202 10.40 -19.98 -25.55
CA MET A 202 11.32 -19.59 -24.47
C MET A 202 10.94 -20.25 -23.14
N LEU A 203 9.64 -20.26 -22.80
CA LEU A 203 9.17 -20.86 -21.55
C LEU A 203 9.24 -22.39 -21.60
N GLU A 204 8.92 -23.01 -22.73
CA GLU A 204 9.08 -24.46 -22.92
C GLU A 204 10.55 -24.90 -22.81
N GLU A 205 11.48 -24.13 -23.37
CA GLU A 205 12.92 -24.39 -23.25
C GLU A 205 13.38 -24.30 -21.79
N LEU A 206 12.95 -23.25 -21.06
CA LEU A 206 13.32 -23.05 -19.66
C LEU A 206 12.70 -24.14 -18.77
N ASP A 207 11.39 -24.42 -18.89
CA ASP A 207 10.70 -25.49 -18.14
C ASP A 207 11.39 -26.85 -18.30
N ALA A 208 11.84 -27.18 -19.52
CA ALA A 208 12.52 -28.43 -19.80
C ALA A 208 13.92 -28.55 -19.16
N THR A 209 14.50 -27.45 -18.67
CA THR A 209 15.88 -27.39 -18.16
C THR A 209 15.99 -27.17 -16.65
N THR A 210 14.87 -26.98 -15.96
CA THR A 210 14.81 -26.70 -14.52
C THR A 210 13.81 -27.62 -13.81
N PRO A 211 13.98 -27.93 -12.51
CA PRO A 211 12.95 -28.59 -11.72
C PRO A 211 11.75 -27.70 -11.36
N ILE A 212 11.86 -26.38 -11.58
CA ILE A 212 10.80 -25.40 -11.34
C ILE A 212 9.77 -25.50 -12.46
N THR A 213 8.47 -25.48 -12.13
CA THR A 213 7.42 -25.42 -13.17
C THR A 213 7.39 -24.04 -13.80
N ILE A 214 7.56 -23.94 -15.12
CA ILE A 214 7.53 -22.68 -15.86
C ILE A 214 6.40 -22.73 -16.89
N ASP A 215 5.47 -21.79 -16.78
CA ASP A 215 4.33 -21.70 -17.70
C ASP A 215 3.90 -20.26 -17.98
N TYR A 216 2.83 -20.11 -18.75
CA TYR A 216 2.16 -18.82 -18.92
C TYR A 216 0.66 -18.93 -18.70
N VAL A 217 0.05 -17.79 -18.33
CA VAL A 217 -1.40 -17.66 -18.19
C VAL A 217 -1.91 -16.43 -18.93
N ASP A 218 -3.02 -16.64 -19.61
CA ASP A 218 -3.74 -15.61 -20.35
C ASP A 218 -4.84 -15.02 -19.47
N LEU A 219 -4.60 -13.84 -18.91
CA LEU A 219 -5.47 -13.20 -17.92
C LEU A 219 -6.80 -12.73 -18.51
N ASP A 220 -6.92 -12.71 -19.84
CA ASP A 220 -8.14 -12.29 -20.54
C ASP A 220 -9.32 -13.24 -20.39
N TYR A 221 -9.06 -14.48 -19.97
CA TYR A 221 -10.05 -15.55 -19.90
C TYR A 221 -10.12 -16.16 -18.49
N PRO A 222 -11.21 -16.87 -18.14
CA PRO A 222 -11.35 -17.52 -16.84
C PRO A 222 -10.19 -18.47 -16.51
N PRO A 223 -9.87 -18.67 -15.21
CA PRO A 223 -10.68 -18.29 -14.06
C PRO A 223 -10.38 -16.90 -13.49
N TYR A 224 -11.46 -16.16 -13.19
CA TYR A 224 -11.43 -14.91 -12.44
C TYR A 224 -12.60 -14.87 -11.44
N THR A 225 -12.43 -14.06 -10.39
CA THR A 225 -13.40 -13.92 -9.30
C THR A 225 -13.78 -12.46 -9.15
N GLN A 226 -15.08 -12.17 -8.96
CA GLN A 226 -15.50 -10.81 -8.59
C GLN A 226 -15.18 -10.57 -7.12
N THR A 227 -14.31 -9.61 -6.84
CA THR A 227 -13.76 -9.38 -5.51
C THR A 227 -13.85 -7.89 -5.17
N PRO A 228 -14.30 -7.50 -3.96
CA PRO A 228 -14.21 -6.12 -3.49
C PRO A 228 -12.78 -5.58 -3.50
N VAL A 229 -12.58 -4.30 -3.80
CA VAL A 229 -11.25 -3.69 -3.77
C VAL A 229 -10.73 -3.65 -2.32
N PRO A 230 -9.56 -4.25 -2.01
CA PRO A 230 -8.98 -4.18 -0.68
C PRO A 230 -8.76 -2.73 -0.24
N GLY A 231 -9.20 -2.37 0.97
CA GLY A 231 -9.13 -0.99 1.48
C GLY A 231 -10.15 -0.01 0.88
N GLY A 232 -11.02 -0.46 -0.04
CA GLY A 232 -11.98 0.39 -0.74
C GLY A 232 -11.43 0.93 -2.07
N GLY A 233 -12.30 1.05 -3.07
CA GLY A 233 -11.90 1.50 -4.40
C GLY A 233 -12.15 2.98 -4.65
N LEU A 234 -11.26 3.58 -5.43
CA LEU A 234 -11.30 4.98 -5.88
C LEU A 234 -12.21 5.16 -7.11
N SER A 235 -12.25 4.17 -8.01
CA SER A 235 -13.09 4.15 -9.20
C SER A 235 -14.30 3.24 -9.03
N GLN A 236 -14.10 2.02 -8.51
CA GLN A 236 -15.18 1.04 -8.30
C GLN A 236 -15.01 0.29 -6.98
N SER A 237 -16.11 -0.14 -6.38
CA SER A 237 -16.06 -0.93 -5.15
C SER A 237 -15.57 -2.38 -5.35
N SER A 238 -15.60 -2.92 -6.57
CA SER A 238 -15.18 -4.29 -6.88
C SER A 238 -14.84 -4.51 -8.36
N TYR A 239 -14.00 -5.50 -8.65
CA TYR A 239 -13.58 -5.93 -9.99
C TYR A 239 -13.63 -7.46 -10.13
N PHE A 240 -13.78 -7.95 -11.36
CA PHE A 240 -13.43 -9.32 -11.72
C PHE A 240 -11.92 -9.40 -11.90
N VAL A 241 -11.26 -10.17 -11.03
CA VAL A 241 -9.80 -10.26 -10.98
C VAL A 241 -9.38 -11.70 -11.29
N PRO A 242 -8.39 -11.92 -12.18
CA PRO A 242 -7.88 -13.26 -12.47
C PRO A 242 -7.42 -13.94 -11.19
N ASN A 243 -7.73 -15.23 -11.07
CA ASN A 243 -7.32 -16.00 -9.91
C ASN A 243 -5.78 -16.10 -9.82
N ALA A 244 -5.05 -15.95 -10.93
CA ALA A 244 -3.59 -15.89 -10.90
C ALA A 244 -3.07 -14.68 -10.11
N ILE A 245 -3.73 -13.52 -10.19
CA ILE A 245 -3.36 -12.30 -9.46
C ILE A 245 -3.74 -12.39 -7.98
N LEU A 246 -4.87 -13.04 -7.69
CA LEU A 246 -5.37 -13.17 -6.31
C LEU A 246 -4.61 -14.22 -5.49
N ASN A 247 -3.97 -15.20 -6.15
CA ASN A 247 -3.45 -16.40 -5.48
C ASN A 247 -1.95 -16.66 -5.72
N CYS A 248 -1.25 -15.85 -6.54
CA CYS A 248 0.21 -15.94 -6.57
C CYS A 248 0.78 -15.48 -5.23
N ASP A 249 1.93 -16.04 -4.85
CA ASP A 249 2.61 -15.67 -3.62
C ASP A 249 3.44 -14.40 -3.82
N ARG A 250 4.02 -14.25 -5.02
CA ARG A 250 4.83 -13.08 -5.43
C ARG A 250 4.45 -12.60 -6.81
N LEU A 251 4.46 -11.29 -7.01
CA LEU A 251 4.22 -10.66 -8.30
C LEU A 251 5.37 -9.74 -8.71
N ILE A 252 5.97 -10.02 -9.86
CA ILE A 252 7.05 -9.23 -10.46
C ILE A 252 6.51 -8.51 -11.69
N ALA A 253 6.55 -7.18 -11.69
CA ALA A 253 6.10 -6.35 -12.81
C ALA A 253 7.28 -5.95 -13.70
N VAL A 254 7.22 -6.24 -15.00
CA VAL A 254 8.30 -5.94 -15.97
C VAL A 254 7.76 -5.06 -17.10
N ALA A 255 7.95 -3.76 -16.97
CA ALA A 255 7.43 -2.75 -17.88
C ALA A 255 8.47 -2.27 -18.90
N VAL A 256 8.01 -1.94 -20.10
CA VAL A 256 8.75 -1.06 -21.02
C VAL A 256 8.36 0.40 -20.77
N MET A 257 9.36 1.26 -20.67
CA MET A 257 9.22 2.69 -20.38
C MET A 257 8.53 3.44 -21.52
N LYS A 258 7.34 3.99 -21.27
CA LYS A 258 6.60 4.76 -22.27
C LYS A 258 5.70 5.87 -21.73
N THR A 259 5.39 6.87 -22.55
CA THR A 259 4.36 7.87 -22.25
C THR A 259 2.95 7.32 -22.51
N HIS A 260 1.95 7.91 -21.86
CA HIS A 260 0.53 7.58 -22.04
C HIS A 260 -0.35 8.83 -22.02
N VAL A 261 -1.30 8.92 -22.96
CA VAL A 261 -2.18 10.10 -23.06
C VAL A 261 -3.11 10.31 -21.85
N TYR A 262 -3.53 9.25 -21.15
CA TYR A 262 -4.43 9.36 -20.00
C TYR A 262 -3.76 9.13 -18.65
N ALA A 263 -2.69 8.33 -18.62
CA ALA A 263 -1.99 7.93 -17.38
C ALA A 263 -0.64 8.63 -17.25
N ARG A 264 -0.33 9.56 -18.18
CA ARG A 264 0.92 10.30 -18.35
C ARG A 264 2.11 9.43 -18.75
N VAL A 265 2.33 8.34 -18.01
CA VAL A 265 3.34 7.33 -18.22
C VAL A 265 2.72 5.93 -18.25
N THR A 266 3.44 4.96 -18.78
CA THR A 266 3.21 3.54 -18.59
C THR A 266 4.51 2.93 -18.11
N LEU A 267 4.46 2.46 -16.88
CA LEU A 267 5.54 1.84 -16.13
C LEU A 267 4.94 0.64 -15.35
N THR A 268 5.50 0.21 -14.21
CA THR A 268 5.04 -1.01 -13.53
C THR A 268 3.61 -0.92 -13.02
N ASN A 269 3.20 0.23 -12.46
CA ASN A 269 1.86 0.38 -11.89
C ASN A 269 0.78 0.32 -12.97
N LYS A 270 1.03 0.87 -14.16
CA LYS A 270 0.02 0.85 -15.24
C LYS A 270 -0.18 -0.55 -15.84
N LEU A 271 0.72 -1.50 -15.59
CA LEU A 271 0.56 -2.89 -16.07
C LEU A 271 -0.69 -3.57 -15.50
N TYR A 272 -1.18 -3.08 -14.36
CA TYR A 272 -2.40 -3.58 -13.74
C TYR A 272 -3.64 -3.39 -14.60
N ILE A 273 -3.65 -2.48 -15.57
CA ILE A 273 -4.74 -2.45 -16.56
C ILE A 273 -4.86 -3.81 -17.29
N GLY A 274 -3.72 -4.41 -17.64
CA GLY A 274 -3.65 -5.73 -18.28
C GLY A 274 -3.94 -6.91 -17.35
N THR A 275 -4.26 -6.69 -16.07
CA THR A 275 -4.78 -7.76 -15.20
C THR A 275 -6.30 -7.87 -15.27
N SER A 276 -6.98 -6.94 -15.94
CA SER A 276 -8.43 -6.98 -16.10
C SER A 276 -8.83 -7.96 -17.21
N PRO A 277 -9.65 -8.99 -16.94
CA PRO A 277 -10.02 -9.97 -17.97
C PRO A 277 -10.80 -9.33 -19.12
N ALA A 278 -10.27 -9.39 -20.35
CA ALA A 278 -10.96 -8.91 -21.54
C ALA A 278 -12.35 -9.56 -21.73
N SER A 279 -12.52 -10.85 -21.39
CA SER A 279 -13.83 -11.52 -21.50
C SER A 279 -14.94 -10.87 -20.65
N VAL A 280 -14.58 -10.04 -19.66
CA VAL A 280 -15.51 -9.24 -18.86
C VAL A 280 -15.52 -7.77 -19.33
N TYR A 281 -14.35 -7.21 -19.58
CA TYR A 281 -14.15 -5.76 -19.73
C TYR A 281 -13.97 -5.31 -21.18
N ASN A 282 -14.53 -6.02 -22.16
CA ASN A 282 -14.46 -5.63 -23.57
C ASN A 282 -15.60 -4.71 -24.02
N ALA A 283 -15.26 -3.73 -24.87
CA ALA A 283 -16.23 -2.88 -25.56
C ALA A 283 -16.03 -2.99 -27.08
N GLY A 284 -16.86 -3.81 -27.74
CA GLY A 284 -16.70 -4.11 -29.17
C GLY A 284 -15.38 -4.82 -29.45
N TYR A 285 -14.61 -4.30 -30.41
CA TYR A 285 -13.32 -4.87 -30.80
C TYR A 285 -12.14 -4.45 -29.92
N PHE A 286 -12.34 -3.57 -28.94
CA PHE A 286 -11.24 -3.07 -28.12
C PHE A 286 -11.21 -3.73 -26.74
N ASN A 287 -10.06 -4.32 -26.39
CA ASN A 287 -9.89 -5.02 -25.12
C ASN A 287 -9.76 -4.07 -23.93
N HIS A 288 -10.36 -4.43 -22.79
CA HIS A 288 -10.37 -3.63 -21.54
C HIS A 288 -11.04 -2.24 -21.65
N HIS A 289 -11.68 -1.93 -22.79
CA HIS A 289 -12.39 -0.67 -23.02
C HIS A 289 -13.77 -0.57 -22.35
N ALA A 290 -14.29 -1.66 -21.77
CA ALA A 290 -15.44 -1.64 -20.87
C ALA A 290 -15.04 -1.64 -19.38
N LEU A 291 -13.74 -1.54 -19.06
CA LEU A 291 -13.36 -0.94 -17.79
C LEU A 291 -14.08 0.41 -17.67
N PRO A 292 -14.39 0.87 -16.45
CA PRO A 292 -14.92 2.20 -16.28
C PRO A 292 -13.90 3.21 -16.86
N HIS A 293 -14.10 3.60 -18.12
CA HIS A 293 -13.48 4.77 -18.76
C HIS A 293 -14.39 5.99 -18.62
N ILE A 294 -15.58 5.79 -18.03
CA ILE A 294 -16.64 6.79 -17.84
C ILE A 294 -16.71 7.13 -16.35
N SER A 295 -15.87 8.05 -15.90
CA SER A 295 -16.03 8.71 -14.60
C SER A 295 -16.79 10.01 -14.83
N PRO A 296 -17.65 10.45 -13.89
CA PRO A 296 -18.18 11.80 -13.91
C PRO A 296 -17.09 12.89 -13.87
N LEU A 297 -15.84 12.55 -13.58
CA LEU A 297 -14.66 13.43 -13.54
C LEU A 297 -13.92 13.52 -14.89
N GLY A 298 -14.33 12.74 -15.90
CA GLY A 298 -13.69 12.66 -17.22
C GLY A 298 -12.80 11.42 -17.41
N PRO A 299 -12.38 11.12 -18.65
CA PRO A 299 -11.72 9.84 -18.98
C PRO A 299 -10.28 9.69 -18.46
N ALA A 300 -9.54 10.79 -18.23
CA ALA A 300 -8.15 10.72 -17.75
C ALA A 300 -8.05 10.28 -16.28
N TYR A 301 -8.79 10.94 -15.38
CA TYR A 301 -8.77 10.64 -13.94
C TYR A 301 -9.27 9.22 -13.63
N ASN A 302 -10.17 8.68 -14.45
CA ASN A 302 -10.70 7.34 -14.21
C ASN A 302 -9.66 6.23 -14.43
N MET A 303 -8.73 6.43 -15.37
CA MET A 303 -7.69 5.45 -15.65
C MET A 303 -6.70 5.34 -14.50
N GLU A 304 -6.24 6.48 -13.98
CA GLU A 304 -5.30 6.52 -12.87
C GLU A 304 -5.92 5.96 -11.57
N GLN A 305 -7.21 6.21 -11.31
CA GLN A 305 -7.94 5.59 -10.19
C GLN A 305 -8.07 4.06 -10.37
N THR A 306 -8.41 3.60 -11.58
CA THR A 306 -8.53 2.17 -11.88
C THR A 306 -7.20 1.43 -11.70
N ILE A 307 -6.07 2.06 -12.08
CA ILE A 307 -4.73 1.51 -11.82
C ILE A 307 -4.53 1.25 -10.32
N CYS A 308 -4.88 2.23 -9.48
CA CYS A 308 -4.72 2.11 -8.03
C CYS A 308 -5.64 1.03 -7.43
N ASP A 309 -6.85 0.87 -7.96
CA ASP A 309 -7.80 -0.14 -7.50
C ASP A 309 -7.33 -1.55 -7.86
N LEU A 310 -6.89 -1.75 -9.10
CA LEU A 310 -6.39 -3.05 -9.56
C LEU A 310 -5.09 -3.45 -8.86
N MET A 311 -4.20 -2.48 -8.58
CA MET A 311 -2.99 -2.72 -7.79
C MET A 311 -3.29 -3.11 -6.35
N SER A 312 -4.43 -2.69 -5.78
CA SER A 312 -4.80 -3.00 -4.39
C SER A 312 -5.07 -4.49 -4.14
N TYR A 313 -5.28 -5.30 -5.19
CA TYR A 313 -5.48 -6.74 -5.03
C TYR A 313 -4.20 -7.51 -4.72
N HIS A 314 -3.08 -7.07 -5.32
CA HIS A 314 -1.75 -7.62 -5.09
C HIS A 314 -0.73 -6.62 -5.64
N PRO A 315 -0.23 -5.66 -4.83
CA PRO A 315 0.88 -4.80 -5.24
C PRO A 315 2.09 -5.65 -5.64
N ALA A 316 2.89 -5.19 -6.60
CA ALA A 316 4.04 -5.95 -7.06
C ALA A 316 5.12 -5.97 -5.98
N ASP A 317 5.68 -7.14 -5.69
CA ASP A 317 6.80 -7.31 -4.75
C ASP A 317 8.13 -6.87 -5.36
N PHE A 318 8.19 -6.80 -6.70
CA PHE A 318 9.36 -6.31 -7.41
C PHE A 318 8.95 -5.67 -8.74
N GLY A 319 9.50 -4.51 -9.04
CA GLY A 319 9.26 -3.76 -10.27
C GLY A 319 10.54 -3.60 -11.09
N ILE A 320 10.44 -3.83 -12.39
CA ILE A 320 11.51 -3.64 -13.38
C ILE A 320 10.98 -2.78 -14.52
N VAL A 321 11.69 -1.71 -14.84
CA VAL A 321 11.38 -0.82 -15.97
C VAL A 321 12.57 -0.81 -16.93
N GLU A 322 12.35 -1.26 -18.16
CA GLU A 322 13.37 -1.25 -19.22
C GLU A 322 13.09 -0.17 -20.27
N CYS A 323 14.16 0.38 -20.84
CA CYS A 323 14.10 1.27 -22.00
C CYS A 323 15.19 0.92 -23.03
N PHE A 324 15.37 -0.37 -23.33
CA PHE A 324 16.09 -0.80 -24.53
C PHE A 324 15.37 -0.31 -25.77
N ARG A 325 14.03 -0.34 -25.78
CA ARG A 325 13.21 0.45 -26.70
C ARG A 325 11.94 0.96 -26.04
N GLY A 326 11.99 2.18 -25.51
CA GLY A 326 10.81 2.87 -24.99
C GLY A 326 9.95 3.56 -26.06
N MET A 327 8.97 4.34 -25.61
CA MET A 327 8.14 5.19 -26.46
C MET A 327 7.81 6.55 -25.82
N GLU A 328 7.92 7.63 -26.59
CA GLU A 328 7.53 8.99 -26.18
C GLU A 328 6.40 9.57 -27.04
N GLY A 329 5.88 10.74 -26.68
CA GLY A 329 4.82 11.43 -27.41
C GLY A 329 3.43 10.92 -27.05
N THR A 330 2.53 10.78 -28.02
CA THR A 330 1.15 10.31 -27.81
C THR A 330 1.03 8.79 -27.63
N GLY A 331 2.03 8.15 -27.02
CA GLY A 331 2.07 6.71 -26.78
C GLY A 331 0.78 6.21 -26.12
N PRO A 332 0.27 5.01 -26.49
CA PRO A 332 0.76 4.12 -27.55
C PRO A 332 0.23 4.49 -28.95
N HIS A 333 -0.55 5.58 -29.09
CA HIS A 333 -1.22 5.92 -30.34
C HIS A 333 -0.27 6.63 -31.31
N MET A 334 0.08 5.97 -32.41
CA MET A 334 0.82 6.56 -33.52
C MET A 334 -0.15 7.12 -34.58
N TYR A 335 -0.43 8.44 -34.59
CA TYR A 335 -1.14 9.11 -35.70
C TYR A 335 -0.14 9.84 -36.61
N THR A 336 -0.12 9.53 -37.91
CA THR A 336 0.59 10.35 -38.91
C THR A 336 -0.40 11.17 -39.74
N GLY A 337 -0.65 12.41 -39.31
CA GLY A 337 -0.99 13.45 -40.28
C GLY A 337 0.28 13.96 -40.95
N GLU A 338 0.18 14.45 -42.20
CA GLU A 338 1.28 15.11 -42.92
C GLU A 338 2.05 16.12 -42.05
N PRO A 339 3.36 16.34 -42.27
CA PRO A 339 4.28 17.07 -41.37
C PRO A 339 4.05 18.59 -41.23
N GLY A 340 2.82 19.08 -41.42
CA GLY A 340 2.53 20.50 -41.65
C GLY A 340 1.82 21.25 -40.53
N ASP A 341 0.70 20.74 -40.00
CA ASP A 341 -0.26 21.63 -39.29
C ASP A 341 -0.84 21.06 -38.00
N SER A 342 -0.13 20.14 -37.37
CA SER A 342 -0.36 19.80 -35.97
C SER A 342 0.98 19.57 -35.27
N PRO A 343 1.21 20.10 -34.06
CA PRO A 343 2.37 19.68 -33.25
C PRO A 343 2.23 18.22 -32.76
N LYS A 344 1.29 17.45 -33.34
CA LYS A 344 0.72 16.18 -32.86
C LYS A 344 1.29 15.00 -33.64
N GLY A 345 2.55 14.66 -33.38
CA GLY A 345 3.19 13.48 -33.97
C GLY A 345 2.73 12.17 -33.32
N PRO A 346 2.94 11.01 -33.99
CA PRO A 346 2.67 9.69 -33.42
C PRO A 346 3.51 9.44 -32.16
N GLY A 347 3.15 8.44 -31.34
CA GLY A 347 4.12 7.87 -30.39
C GLY A 347 5.42 7.51 -31.14
N ILE A 348 6.59 7.81 -30.57
CA ILE A 348 7.89 7.58 -31.23
C ILE A 348 8.68 6.61 -30.38
N SER A 349 9.15 5.51 -30.99
CA SER A 349 10.06 4.60 -30.29
C SER A 349 11.41 5.27 -30.08
N ILE A 350 11.91 5.19 -28.85
CA ILE A 350 13.24 5.70 -28.48
C ILE A 350 14.07 4.56 -27.91
N LYS A 351 15.39 4.73 -27.90
CA LYS A 351 16.33 3.75 -27.35
C LYS A 351 17.20 4.46 -26.31
N ARG A 352 17.26 3.91 -25.11
CA ARG A 352 18.08 4.43 -24.00
C ARG A 352 19.00 3.38 -23.38
N ASN A 353 18.76 2.09 -23.64
CA ASN A 353 19.56 0.97 -23.12
C ASN A 353 19.78 1.09 -21.59
N VAL A 354 18.68 1.29 -20.85
CA VAL A 354 18.66 1.42 -19.39
C VAL A 354 17.64 0.46 -18.80
N VAL A 355 17.94 -0.07 -17.61
CA VAL A 355 17.01 -0.80 -16.76
C VAL A 355 17.02 -0.16 -15.37
N LEU A 356 15.84 0.01 -14.80
CA LEU A 356 15.61 0.38 -13.41
C LEU A 356 14.89 -0.76 -12.71
N ALA A 357 15.22 -1.03 -11.45
CA ALA A 357 14.65 -2.11 -10.66
C ALA A 357 14.46 -1.70 -9.19
N SER A 358 13.47 -2.25 -8.51
CA SER A 358 13.19 -1.99 -7.10
C SER A 358 12.28 -3.06 -6.50
N LYS A 359 12.40 -3.28 -5.19
CA LYS A 359 11.41 -4.00 -4.36
C LYS A 359 10.17 -3.14 -4.05
N ASP A 360 10.27 -1.84 -4.29
CA ASP A 360 9.20 -0.87 -4.14
C ASP A 360 8.68 -0.46 -5.53
N PRO A 361 7.45 -0.89 -5.91
CA PRO A 361 6.88 -0.64 -7.24
C PRO A 361 6.49 0.82 -7.48
N VAL A 362 6.23 1.61 -6.43
CA VAL A 362 5.96 3.05 -6.59
C VAL A 362 7.28 3.79 -6.76
N ALA A 363 8.34 3.41 -6.04
CA ALA A 363 9.65 4.06 -6.13
C ALA A 363 10.32 3.84 -7.49
N VAL A 364 10.25 2.63 -8.07
CA VAL A 364 10.80 2.42 -9.43
C VAL A 364 10.06 3.25 -10.47
N ASP A 365 8.75 3.40 -10.33
CA ASP A 365 7.95 4.23 -11.24
C ASP A 365 8.21 5.73 -11.03
N ALA A 366 8.40 6.18 -9.78
CA ALA A 366 8.73 7.57 -9.48
C ALA A 366 10.10 7.95 -10.05
N VAL A 367 11.13 7.13 -9.83
CA VAL A 367 12.46 7.36 -10.41
C VAL A 367 12.42 7.25 -11.94
N SER A 368 11.64 6.31 -12.49
CA SER A 368 11.46 6.19 -13.94
C SER A 368 10.76 7.41 -14.53
N ALA A 369 9.73 7.95 -13.88
CA ALA A 369 9.07 9.18 -14.29
C ALA A 369 10.04 10.37 -14.27
N TYR A 370 10.85 10.51 -13.22
CA TYR A 370 11.92 11.52 -13.16
C TYR A 370 12.93 11.36 -14.29
N VAL A 371 13.40 10.13 -14.55
CA VAL A 371 14.33 9.81 -15.64
C VAL A 371 13.72 10.14 -17.01
N MET A 372 12.41 9.94 -17.20
CA MET A 372 11.68 10.37 -18.40
C MET A 372 11.49 11.89 -18.49
N GLY A 373 11.91 12.64 -17.47
CA GLY A 373 11.75 14.08 -17.38
C GLY A 373 10.35 14.54 -16.98
N PHE A 374 9.62 13.74 -16.20
CA PHE A 374 8.35 14.12 -15.54
C PHE A 374 8.59 14.43 -14.07
N ASN A 375 7.76 15.30 -13.49
CA ASN A 375 7.59 15.33 -12.04
C ASN A 375 6.77 14.10 -11.59
N PRO A 376 7.29 13.21 -10.72
CA PRO A 376 6.54 12.05 -10.25
C PRO A 376 5.23 12.41 -9.53
N TRP A 377 5.17 13.56 -8.86
CA TRP A 377 3.96 14.07 -8.20
C TRP A 377 2.88 14.54 -9.16
N ASP A 378 3.22 14.75 -10.43
CA ASP A 378 2.23 14.99 -11.45
C ASP A 378 1.48 13.71 -11.81
N VAL A 379 1.98 12.51 -11.49
CA VAL A 379 1.34 11.25 -11.85
C VAL A 379 0.34 10.82 -10.75
N ASP A 380 -0.97 10.96 -11.00
CA ASP A 380 -1.97 10.82 -9.92
C ASP A 380 -1.96 9.42 -9.31
N HIS A 381 -1.71 8.37 -10.10
CA HIS A 381 -1.65 7.01 -9.58
C HIS A 381 -0.42 6.74 -8.69
N LEU A 382 0.70 7.44 -8.89
CA LEU A 382 1.84 7.35 -7.96
C LEU A 382 1.52 8.05 -6.64
N HIS A 383 0.86 9.21 -6.70
CA HIS A 383 0.40 9.94 -5.52
C HIS A 383 -0.58 9.11 -4.68
N TRP A 384 -1.58 8.48 -5.31
CA TRP A 384 -2.55 7.63 -4.60
C TRP A 384 -1.93 6.33 -4.07
N ASN A 385 -1.09 5.65 -4.84
CA ASN A 385 -0.45 4.41 -4.37
C ASN A 385 0.56 4.67 -3.24
N HIS A 386 1.24 5.82 -3.25
CA HIS A 386 2.00 6.28 -2.09
C HIS A 386 1.11 6.45 -0.86
N GLY A 387 -0.02 7.15 -1.00
CA GLY A 387 -0.97 7.33 0.10
C GLY A 387 -1.62 6.03 0.59
N LYS A 388 -1.76 5.02 -0.26
CA LYS A 388 -2.20 3.66 0.11
C LYS A 388 -1.11 2.83 0.80
N GLY A 389 0.12 3.33 0.87
CA GLY A 389 1.26 2.62 1.48
C GLY A 389 1.84 1.52 0.61
N PHE A 390 1.62 1.54 -0.71
CA PHE A 390 2.17 0.55 -1.65
C PHE A 390 3.61 0.83 -2.07
N GLY A 391 4.16 1.98 -1.66
CA GLY A 391 5.52 2.37 -1.99
C GLY A 391 5.75 3.87 -1.90
N ILE A 392 6.95 4.33 -2.25
CA ILE A 392 7.39 5.70 -2.04
C ILE A 392 7.43 6.48 -3.36
N ASN A 393 6.75 7.62 -3.44
CA ASN A 393 6.79 8.53 -4.60
C ASN A 393 7.75 9.72 -4.39
N ASP A 394 8.13 9.99 -3.14
CA ASP A 394 8.99 11.11 -2.78
C ASP A 394 10.47 10.76 -3.05
N LEU A 395 11.08 11.45 -4.01
CA LEU A 395 12.47 11.23 -4.43
C LEU A 395 13.47 11.46 -3.29
N ASP A 396 13.16 12.31 -2.31
CA ASP A 396 14.03 12.58 -1.16
C ASP A 396 14.20 11.35 -0.24
N TYR A 397 13.27 10.39 -0.32
CA TYR A 397 13.28 9.15 0.45
C TYR A 397 13.61 7.91 -0.40
N ILE A 398 14.04 8.10 -1.64
CA ILE A 398 14.44 7.02 -2.54
C ILE A 398 15.95 7.08 -2.74
N SER A 399 16.65 6.06 -2.23
CA SER A 399 18.07 5.85 -2.51
C SER A 399 18.24 5.24 -3.90
N THR A 400 19.18 5.76 -4.69
CA THR A 400 19.48 5.22 -6.02
C THR A 400 20.87 4.60 -6.02
N VAL A 401 21.01 3.42 -6.63
CA VAL A 401 22.27 2.69 -6.74
C VAL A 401 22.59 2.48 -8.21
N GLY A 402 23.67 3.10 -8.68
CA GLY A 402 24.07 3.11 -10.09
C GLY A 402 24.52 4.50 -10.55
N PRO A 403 24.41 4.81 -11.86
CA PRO A 403 24.72 6.15 -12.38
C PRO A 403 23.82 7.22 -11.76
N ALA A 404 24.37 8.43 -11.58
CA ALA A 404 23.60 9.58 -11.09
C ALA A 404 22.39 9.87 -11.99
N LEU A 405 21.24 10.20 -11.39
CA LEU A 405 19.97 10.37 -12.13
C LEU A 405 20.07 11.35 -13.30
N ASP A 406 20.78 12.47 -13.15
CA ASP A 406 20.94 13.46 -14.22
C ASP A 406 21.73 12.93 -15.43
N ASN A 407 22.57 11.90 -15.25
CA ASN A 407 23.26 11.24 -16.37
C ASN A 407 22.35 10.25 -17.11
N VAL A 408 21.32 9.74 -16.43
CA VAL A 408 20.36 8.78 -16.97
C VAL A 408 19.14 9.49 -17.58
N ARG A 409 18.83 10.67 -17.04
CA ARG A 409 17.65 11.46 -17.40
C ARG A 409 17.65 11.84 -18.88
N TYR A 410 16.53 11.59 -19.52
CA TYR A 410 16.21 12.03 -20.87
C TYR A 410 14.78 12.54 -20.88
N THR A 411 14.58 13.80 -21.26
CA THR A 411 13.23 14.39 -21.32
C THR A 411 12.47 13.84 -22.51
N PHE A 412 11.48 12.99 -22.24
CA PHE A 412 10.62 12.41 -23.26
C PHE A 412 9.68 13.49 -23.79
N ALA A 413 9.34 13.40 -25.08
CA ALA A 413 8.24 14.19 -25.62
C ALA A 413 6.94 13.88 -24.83
N LYS A 414 6.37 14.90 -24.19
CA LYS A 414 5.15 14.76 -23.38
C LYS A 414 3.95 14.36 -24.24
N PRO A 415 2.98 13.58 -23.71
CA PRO A 415 1.79 13.23 -24.45
C PRO A 415 0.88 14.44 -24.69
N SER A 416 0.41 14.64 -25.92
CA SER A 416 -0.51 15.73 -26.28
C SER A 416 -1.96 15.22 -26.32
N LEU A 417 -2.81 15.66 -25.39
CA LEU A 417 -4.25 15.47 -25.45
C LEU A 417 -4.92 16.54 -26.32
N THR A 418 -5.63 16.14 -27.38
CA THR A 418 -6.46 17.08 -28.16
C THR A 418 -7.61 17.61 -27.31
N GLY A 419 -7.70 18.94 -27.15
CA GLY A 419 -8.76 19.62 -26.39
C GLY A 419 -8.33 20.21 -25.05
N PHE A 420 -7.12 19.91 -24.56
CA PHE A 420 -6.61 20.35 -23.26
C PHE A 420 -5.39 21.30 -23.33
N GLY A 421 -5.05 21.80 -24.52
CA GLY A 421 -3.97 22.78 -24.68
C GLY A 421 -2.54 22.23 -24.58
N GLY A 422 -2.34 20.93 -24.33
CA GLY A 422 -1.02 20.28 -24.20
C GLY A 422 -0.98 19.33 -23.00
N TYR A 423 0.21 18.78 -22.71
CA TYR A 423 0.46 18.12 -21.43
C TYR A 423 0.40 19.16 -20.30
N GLN A 424 -0.18 18.77 -19.17
CA GLN A 424 -0.18 19.57 -17.95
C GLN A 424 0.11 18.65 -16.77
N GLY A 425 0.91 19.15 -15.84
CA GLY A 425 1.17 18.57 -14.54
C GLY A 425 -0.09 18.54 -13.68
N ARG A 426 0.06 18.44 -12.36
CA ARG A 426 -1.07 18.43 -11.43
C ARG A 426 -1.40 19.85 -10.99
N GLY A 427 -2.68 20.20 -11.02
CA GLY A 427 -3.15 21.51 -10.58
C GLY A 427 -3.15 21.61 -9.06
N ASN A 428 -3.25 22.83 -8.53
CA ASN A 428 -3.47 22.99 -7.10
C ASN A 428 -4.90 22.53 -6.75
N ARG A 429 -5.00 21.50 -5.91
CA ARG A 429 -6.27 20.95 -5.43
C ARG A 429 -6.56 21.27 -3.96
N ILE A 430 -5.69 22.05 -3.29
CA ILE A 430 -5.79 22.38 -1.86
C ILE A 430 -5.89 23.90 -1.69
N TRP A 431 -6.97 24.34 -1.05
CA TRP A 431 -7.29 25.76 -0.91
C TRP A 431 -7.98 26.05 0.42
N LEU A 432 -7.76 27.24 0.96
CA LEU A 432 -8.70 27.84 1.90
C LEU A 432 -9.75 28.59 1.10
N VAL A 433 -11.04 28.41 1.41
CA VAL A 433 -12.15 29.12 0.74
C VAL A 433 -12.96 29.94 1.75
N ASN A 434 -13.42 31.12 1.34
CA ASN A 434 -14.17 32.05 2.21
C ASN A 434 -15.60 32.25 1.71
N GLY A 435 -16.46 31.26 1.99
CA GLY A 435 -17.90 31.29 1.69
C GLY A 435 -18.26 31.77 0.29
N TRP A 436 -19.45 32.36 0.16
CA TRP A 436 -19.83 33.11 -1.04
C TRP A 436 -20.51 34.42 -0.66
N HIS A 437 -20.25 35.45 -1.45
CA HIS A 437 -20.68 36.82 -1.22
C HIS A 437 -21.64 37.26 -2.32
N SER A 438 -22.72 37.98 -1.99
CA SER A 438 -23.68 38.44 -2.98
C SER A 438 -23.12 39.59 -3.83
N GLY A 439 -23.04 39.39 -5.15
CA GLY A 439 -22.56 40.37 -6.10
C GLY A 439 -21.75 39.74 -7.22
N VAL A 440 -21.48 40.52 -8.27
CA VAL A 440 -20.70 40.09 -9.45
C VAL A 440 -19.60 41.08 -9.82
N ASP A 441 -19.34 42.07 -8.96
CA ASP A 441 -18.32 43.08 -9.18
C ASP A 441 -16.98 42.62 -8.59
N LEU A 442 -16.02 42.28 -9.45
CA LEU A 442 -14.69 41.86 -9.03
C LEU A 442 -13.86 43.01 -8.42
N ASP A 443 -14.26 44.27 -8.60
CA ASP A 443 -13.57 45.43 -8.03
C ASP A 443 -14.09 45.82 -6.65
N TYR A 444 -15.20 45.23 -6.19
CA TYR A 444 -15.69 45.43 -4.83
C TYR A 444 -14.84 44.64 -3.81
N ASP A 445 -14.12 45.35 -2.95
CA ASP A 445 -13.26 44.76 -1.91
C ASP A 445 -14.05 44.39 -0.65
N TYR A 446 -14.37 43.11 -0.51
CA TYR A 446 -15.05 42.56 0.67
C TYR A 446 -14.18 42.56 1.94
N PHE A 447 -12.86 42.66 1.77
CA PHE A 447 -11.86 42.65 2.85
C PHE A 447 -11.35 44.05 3.20
N SER A 448 -11.95 45.11 2.65
CA SER A 448 -11.53 46.51 2.90
C SER A 448 -11.44 46.90 4.37
N HIS A 449 -12.25 46.29 5.24
CA HIS A 449 -12.23 46.48 6.71
C HIS A 449 -11.10 45.70 7.43
N LEU A 450 -10.44 44.76 6.74
CA LEU A 450 -9.32 43.94 7.21
C LEU A 450 -8.01 44.28 6.45
N GLY A 451 -7.88 45.52 5.98
CA GLY A 451 -6.70 45.97 5.23
C GLY A 451 -6.75 45.67 3.73
N GLY A 452 -7.83 45.09 3.23
CA GLY A 452 -8.09 44.88 1.79
C GLY A 452 -7.47 43.60 1.22
N GLU A 453 -7.97 43.20 0.05
CA GLU A 453 -7.61 41.93 -0.65
C GLU A 453 -6.10 41.72 -0.80
N ALA A 454 -5.34 42.79 -1.05
CA ALA A 454 -3.89 42.72 -1.23
C ALA A 454 -3.13 42.25 0.03
N ASN A 455 -3.74 42.38 1.21
CA ASN A 455 -3.09 42.09 2.49
C ASN A 455 -3.58 40.80 3.14
N ILE A 456 -4.56 40.12 2.55
CA ILE A 456 -5.14 38.89 3.09
C ILE A 456 -4.12 37.75 3.11
N SER A 457 -4.09 37.02 4.23
CA SER A 457 -3.18 35.90 4.50
C SER A 457 -3.78 34.97 5.57
N PRO A 458 -4.93 34.33 5.28
CA PRO A 458 -5.69 33.58 6.26
C PRO A 458 -5.02 32.25 6.62
N VAL A 459 -5.44 31.71 7.76
CA VAL A 459 -5.34 30.29 8.10
C VAL A 459 -6.74 29.68 8.23
N GLU A 460 -6.82 28.36 8.32
CA GLU A 460 -8.09 27.69 8.54
C GLU A 460 -8.77 28.18 9.82
N SER A 461 -10.09 28.32 9.77
CA SER A 461 -10.96 28.86 10.83
C SER A 461 -10.89 30.38 11.07
N ASP A 462 -10.02 31.11 10.37
CA ASP A 462 -10.06 32.58 10.40
C ASP A 462 -11.40 33.11 9.90
N THR A 463 -11.90 34.18 10.50
CA THR A 463 -13.10 34.88 10.02
C THR A 463 -12.74 36.12 9.22
N GLY A 464 -13.40 36.35 8.10
CA GLY A 464 -13.25 37.57 7.30
C GLY A 464 -14.35 37.72 6.26
N ALA A 465 -14.68 38.96 5.92
CA ALA A 465 -15.79 39.28 5.01
C ALA A 465 -17.17 38.71 5.45
N GLY A 466 -17.33 38.40 6.74
CA GLY A 466 -18.56 37.81 7.28
C GLY A 466 -18.63 36.27 7.17
N GLU A 467 -17.60 35.64 6.61
CA GLU A 467 -17.50 34.19 6.41
C GLU A 467 -16.27 33.61 7.12
N THR A 468 -16.20 32.29 7.23
CA THR A 468 -15.04 31.56 7.79
C THR A 468 -14.21 30.96 6.66
N TRP A 469 -12.88 31.03 6.79
CA TRP A 469 -11.95 30.32 5.91
C TRP A 469 -11.92 28.84 6.26
N THR A 470 -12.31 27.98 5.32
CA THR A 470 -12.35 26.53 5.50
C THR A 470 -11.41 25.85 4.53
N ALA A 471 -10.70 24.80 4.97
CA ALA A 471 -9.96 23.97 4.04
C ALA A 471 -10.94 23.29 3.07
N PHE A 472 -10.60 23.40 1.79
CA PHE A 472 -11.31 22.76 0.71
C PHE A 472 -10.29 21.99 -0.13
N THR A 473 -10.63 20.75 -0.43
CA THR A 473 -9.84 19.87 -1.27
C THR A 473 -10.75 19.18 -2.27
N ASP A 474 -10.29 19.09 -3.51
CA ASP A 474 -10.95 18.30 -4.55
C ASP A 474 -10.05 17.16 -5.02
N ALA A 475 -10.66 16.07 -5.51
CA ALA A 475 -9.93 14.96 -6.11
C ALA A 475 -9.42 15.28 -7.53
N THR A 476 -9.96 16.33 -8.17
CA THR A 476 -9.66 16.74 -9.55
C THR A 476 -9.03 18.12 -9.63
N ASP A 477 -8.49 18.48 -10.80
CA ASP A 477 -7.91 19.80 -11.03
C ASP A 477 -8.97 20.92 -11.21
N TYR A 478 -10.26 20.57 -11.26
CA TYR A 478 -11.36 21.53 -11.26
C TYR A 478 -11.98 21.62 -9.87
N MET A 479 -11.95 22.81 -9.29
CA MET A 479 -12.60 23.09 -8.03
C MET A 479 -14.09 23.36 -8.23
N ASP A 480 -14.93 22.36 -7.95
CA ASP A 480 -16.39 22.45 -8.12
C ASP A 480 -17.05 23.19 -6.95
N LEU A 481 -16.93 24.53 -6.96
CA LEU A 481 -17.57 25.41 -5.96
C LEU A 481 -19.10 25.33 -6.01
N ALA A 482 -19.69 24.99 -7.17
CA ALA A 482 -21.13 24.73 -7.28
C ALA A 482 -21.54 23.52 -6.43
N ALA A 483 -20.81 22.41 -6.51
CA ALA A 483 -21.07 21.23 -5.70
C ALA A 483 -20.88 21.52 -4.20
N TYR A 484 -19.85 22.29 -3.85
CA TYR A 484 -19.54 22.62 -2.46
C TYR A 484 -20.56 23.57 -1.81
N TYR A 485 -20.92 24.66 -2.50
CA TYR A 485 -21.80 25.71 -1.94
C TYR A 485 -23.27 25.63 -2.37
N GLY A 486 -23.68 24.56 -3.07
CA GLY A 486 -25.07 24.40 -3.51
C GLY A 486 -25.46 25.29 -4.69
N ASN A 487 -24.47 25.66 -5.51
CA ASN A 487 -24.58 26.44 -6.74
C ASN A 487 -25.26 27.83 -6.61
N PRO A 488 -24.71 28.73 -5.76
CA PRO A 488 -25.18 30.10 -5.68
C PRO A 488 -24.99 30.85 -7.00
N SER A 489 -25.87 31.81 -7.29
CA SER A 489 -25.81 32.65 -8.49
C SER A 489 -25.62 34.11 -8.12
N SER A 490 -25.05 34.89 -9.03
CA SER A 490 -24.68 36.29 -8.77
C SER A 490 -23.86 36.44 -7.49
N CYS A 491 -22.77 35.68 -7.40
CA CYS A 491 -21.94 35.58 -6.22
C CYS A 491 -20.44 35.66 -6.53
N ILE A 492 -19.66 35.87 -5.47
CA ILE A 492 -18.20 35.87 -5.47
C ILE A 492 -17.67 34.97 -4.35
N THR A 493 -16.63 34.18 -4.60
CA THR A 493 -15.87 33.43 -3.58
C THR A 493 -14.40 33.79 -3.68
N TYR A 494 -13.74 33.75 -2.53
CA TYR A 494 -12.29 33.79 -2.46
C TYR A 494 -11.72 32.40 -2.20
N ALA A 495 -10.65 32.07 -2.90
CA ALA A 495 -9.81 30.92 -2.64
C ALA A 495 -8.37 31.40 -2.40
N PHE A 496 -7.70 30.84 -1.40
CA PHE A 496 -6.37 31.23 -0.99
C PHE A 496 -5.48 29.99 -0.80
N THR A 497 -4.24 30.08 -1.24
CA THR A 497 -3.18 29.10 -0.95
C THR A 497 -1.84 29.81 -0.82
N ARG A 498 -0.84 29.10 -0.29
CA ARG A 498 0.56 29.52 -0.36
C ARG A 498 1.33 28.57 -1.26
N ILE A 499 2.19 29.15 -2.10
CA ILE A 499 3.18 28.40 -2.85
C ILE A 499 4.51 28.58 -2.13
N VAL A 500 5.04 27.52 -1.54
CA VAL A 500 6.38 27.50 -0.94
C VAL A 500 7.35 27.12 -2.06
N ALA A 501 8.35 27.95 -2.32
CA ALA A 501 9.36 27.69 -3.34
C ALA A 501 10.75 27.60 -2.71
N ASP A 502 11.51 26.55 -3.03
CA ASP A 502 12.84 26.33 -2.46
C ASP A 502 13.86 27.39 -2.92
N SER A 503 13.58 28.04 -4.05
CA SER A 503 14.38 29.15 -4.58
C SER A 503 13.52 30.05 -5.44
N ALA A 504 13.97 31.29 -5.68
CA ALA A 504 13.29 32.21 -6.57
C ALA A 504 13.31 31.68 -8.02
N MET A 505 12.15 31.65 -8.69
CA MET A 505 12.00 31.04 -10.02
C MET A 505 10.94 31.73 -10.88
N ASN A 506 11.09 31.62 -12.21
CA ASN A 506 10.08 32.07 -13.17
C ASN A 506 9.27 30.87 -13.66
N VAL A 507 7.95 30.96 -13.55
CA VAL A 507 7.02 29.86 -13.87
C VAL A 507 5.82 30.39 -14.67
N ARG A 508 4.97 29.48 -15.12
CA ARG A 508 3.71 29.76 -15.81
C ARG A 508 2.55 29.50 -14.86
N LEU A 509 1.72 30.52 -14.65
CA LEU A 509 0.41 30.38 -14.01
C LEU A 509 -0.63 30.12 -15.09
N ARG A 510 -1.09 28.87 -15.19
CA ARG A 510 -2.10 28.43 -16.15
C ARG A 510 -3.40 28.17 -15.43
N PHE A 511 -4.50 28.73 -15.91
CA PHE A 511 -5.78 28.65 -15.19
C PHE A 511 -6.97 28.85 -16.11
N GLY A 512 -8.14 28.46 -15.63
CA GLY A 512 -9.44 28.76 -16.24
C GLY A 512 -10.52 28.85 -15.18
N SER A 513 -11.61 29.52 -15.51
CA SER A 513 -12.74 29.77 -14.59
C SER A 513 -14.03 29.78 -15.36
N ASP A 514 -15.14 29.34 -14.75
CA ASP A 514 -16.44 29.41 -15.44
C ASP A 514 -16.79 30.83 -15.86
N ASP A 515 -16.64 31.76 -14.93
CA ASP A 515 -16.99 33.17 -15.10
C ASP A 515 -15.76 34.05 -14.81
N GLY A 516 -15.95 35.24 -14.25
CA GLY A 516 -14.85 36.17 -14.02
C GLY A 516 -13.89 35.70 -12.92
N ILE A 517 -12.62 36.03 -13.07
CA ILE A 517 -11.55 35.71 -12.12
C ILE A 517 -10.61 36.89 -11.94
N LYS A 518 -10.17 37.12 -10.70
CA LYS A 518 -9.15 38.10 -10.34
C LYS A 518 -8.13 37.44 -9.42
N ILE A 519 -6.84 37.65 -9.68
CA ILE A 519 -5.75 36.91 -9.04
C ILE A 519 -4.73 37.90 -8.49
N TRP A 520 -4.32 37.67 -7.25
CA TRP A 520 -3.23 38.37 -6.59
C TRP A 520 -2.11 37.40 -6.27
N LEU A 521 -0.88 37.80 -6.58
CA LEU A 521 0.36 37.15 -6.15
C LEU A 521 1.12 38.12 -5.25
N ASN A 522 1.41 37.72 -4.02
CA ASN A 522 2.11 38.53 -3.02
C ASN A 522 1.49 39.94 -2.84
N GLY A 523 0.16 40.01 -2.92
CA GLY A 523 -0.62 41.25 -2.79
C GLY A 523 -0.73 42.11 -4.05
N SER A 524 -0.02 41.76 -5.13
CA SER A 524 -0.12 42.45 -6.42
C SER A 524 -1.14 41.75 -7.33
N VAL A 525 -2.07 42.50 -7.94
CA VAL A 525 -2.97 41.95 -8.95
C VAL A 525 -2.16 41.55 -10.18
N VAL A 526 -2.15 40.26 -10.51
CA VAL A 526 -1.46 39.71 -11.69
C VAL A 526 -2.41 39.47 -12.85
N TYR A 527 -3.71 39.30 -12.58
CA TYR A 527 -4.74 39.12 -13.60
C TYR A 527 -6.12 39.56 -13.11
N SER A 528 -6.94 40.07 -14.03
CA SER A 528 -8.35 40.37 -13.79
C SER A 528 -9.15 40.25 -15.08
N ASN A 529 -10.21 39.45 -15.06
CA ASN A 529 -11.19 39.38 -16.13
C ASN A 529 -12.59 39.23 -15.53
N SER A 530 -13.50 40.14 -15.86
CA SER A 530 -14.88 40.13 -15.36
C SER A 530 -15.89 39.48 -16.31
N SER A 531 -15.44 38.91 -17.44
CA SER A 531 -16.32 38.28 -18.43
C SER A 531 -17.08 37.09 -17.84
N THR A 532 -18.31 36.89 -18.29
CA THR A 532 -19.09 35.67 -18.05
C THR A 532 -18.80 34.67 -19.17
N GLY A 533 -18.65 33.40 -18.86
CA GLY A 533 -18.11 32.40 -19.78
C GLY A 533 -18.57 30.97 -19.50
N THR A 534 -17.79 30.02 -20.00
CA THR A 534 -17.89 28.61 -19.69
C THR A 534 -16.50 28.11 -19.45
N TRP A 535 -16.29 27.34 -18.40
CA TRP A 535 -14.95 26.89 -18.03
C TRP A 535 -14.29 26.07 -19.14
N SER A 536 -12.99 26.32 -19.32
CA SER A 536 -12.05 25.32 -19.81
C SER A 536 -10.87 25.20 -18.84
N MET A 537 -10.23 24.03 -18.78
CA MET A 537 -9.16 23.75 -17.82
C MET A 537 -8.03 24.78 -17.83
N ILE A 538 -7.70 25.30 -19.02
CA ILE A 538 -6.70 26.37 -19.19
C ILE A 538 -7.22 27.33 -20.25
N GLU A 539 -7.64 28.51 -19.80
CA GLU A 539 -8.04 29.64 -20.64
C GLU A 539 -6.93 30.66 -20.80
N GLN A 540 -6.08 30.77 -19.76
CA GLN A 540 -5.02 31.75 -19.65
C GLN A 540 -3.71 31.08 -19.28
N ASP A 541 -2.62 31.65 -19.79
CA ASP A 541 -1.26 31.23 -19.49
C ASP A 541 -0.40 32.48 -19.28
N LEU A 542 -0.03 32.76 -18.02
CA LEU A 542 0.66 33.98 -17.61
C LEU A 542 2.06 33.67 -17.06
N PRO A 543 3.12 34.39 -17.48
CA PRO A 543 4.39 34.33 -16.78
C PRO A 543 4.28 35.01 -15.41
N ILE A 544 4.73 34.32 -14.36
CA ILE A 544 4.85 34.88 -13.01
C ILE A 544 6.25 34.59 -12.45
N ALA A 545 6.66 35.36 -11.44
CA ALA A 545 7.89 35.14 -10.70
C ALA A 545 7.55 34.80 -9.25
N LEU A 546 8.04 33.67 -8.77
CA LEU A 546 7.98 33.27 -7.37
C LEU A 546 9.25 33.75 -6.66
N GLN A 547 9.09 34.26 -5.44
CA GLN A 547 10.21 34.51 -4.53
C GLN A 547 10.58 33.21 -3.80
N GLU A 548 11.82 33.11 -3.33
CA GLU A 548 12.23 32.04 -2.40
C GLU A 548 11.38 32.10 -1.12
N GLY A 549 10.99 30.94 -0.60
CA GLY A 549 10.08 30.81 0.52
C GLY A 549 8.60 30.98 0.12
N THR A 550 7.81 31.56 1.02
CA THR A 550 6.35 31.61 0.88
C THR A 550 5.87 32.68 -0.10
N ASN A 551 5.02 32.29 -1.05
CA ASN A 551 4.30 33.16 -1.97
C ASN A 551 2.79 33.07 -1.72
N ARG A 552 2.13 34.19 -1.44
CA ARG A 552 0.68 34.25 -1.20
C ARG A 552 -0.07 34.31 -2.52
N LEU A 553 -1.01 33.39 -2.76
CA LEU A 553 -1.86 33.36 -3.94
C LEU A 553 -3.33 33.49 -3.50
N LEU A 554 -3.94 34.63 -3.81
CA LEU A 554 -5.37 34.88 -3.59
C LEU A 554 -6.09 34.90 -4.94
N VAL A 555 -7.23 34.22 -5.00
CA VAL A 555 -8.08 34.08 -6.17
C VAL A 555 -9.48 34.53 -5.78
N LYS A 556 -10.07 35.38 -6.61
CA LYS A 556 -11.45 35.82 -6.47
C LYS A 556 -12.21 35.40 -7.70
N ILE A 557 -13.24 34.59 -7.49
CA ILE A 557 -14.02 33.95 -8.54
C ILE A 557 -15.42 34.54 -8.50
N LYS A 558 -15.90 35.04 -9.64
CA LYS A 558 -17.26 35.50 -9.86
C LYS A 558 -18.06 34.35 -10.45
N ASN A 559 -19.33 34.22 -10.05
CA ASN A 559 -20.33 33.44 -10.76
C ASN A 559 -21.61 34.25 -10.98
N SER A 560 -22.08 34.31 -12.22
CA SER A 560 -23.32 34.97 -12.62
C SER A 560 -24.49 33.99 -12.53
N THR A 561 -24.38 32.83 -13.20
CA THR A 561 -25.37 31.75 -13.21
C THR A 561 -24.76 30.50 -13.86
N GLY A 562 -25.26 29.31 -13.54
CA GLY A 562 -24.79 28.06 -14.15
C GLY A 562 -23.69 27.38 -13.32
N PRO A 563 -22.77 26.62 -13.96
CA PRO A 563 -21.62 26.01 -13.28
C PRO A 563 -20.74 27.04 -12.57
N TYR A 564 -20.03 26.62 -11.51
CA TYR A 564 -19.22 27.50 -10.68
C TYR A 564 -17.96 26.81 -10.20
N GLY A 565 -16.82 27.23 -10.71
CA GLY A 565 -15.52 26.70 -10.32
C GLY A 565 -14.36 27.29 -11.12
N PHE A 566 -13.17 26.79 -10.83
CA PHE A 566 -11.93 27.18 -11.50
C PHE A 566 -10.88 26.07 -11.40
N SER A 567 -9.82 26.19 -12.20
CA SER A 567 -8.63 25.33 -12.18
C SER A 567 -7.38 26.19 -12.24
N MET A 568 -6.30 25.78 -11.56
CA MET A 568 -5.05 26.55 -11.53
C MET A 568 -3.83 25.65 -11.38
N PHE A 569 -2.82 25.92 -12.21
CA PHE A 569 -1.58 25.18 -12.30
C PHE A 569 -0.41 26.15 -12.24
N VAL A 570 0.55 25.85 -11.37
CA VAL A 570 1.89 26.41 -11.44
C VAL A 570 2.74 25.40 -12.19
N SER A 571 3.29 25.81 -13.34
CA SER A 571 3.96 24.90 -14.27
C SER A 571 5.23 25.50 -14.86
N GLU A 572 6.15 24.63 -15.25
CA GLU A 572 7.27 24.92 -16.12
C GLU A 572 6.79 25.10 -17.58
N SER A 573 7.71 25.49 -18.47
CA SER A 573 7.35 25.74 -19.87
C SER A 573 6.80 24.51 -20.60
N ASP A 574 7.27 23.31 -20.24
CA ASP A 574 6.85 22.03 -20.82
C ASP A 574 5.57 21.45 -20.17
N GLY A 575 5.10 22.09 -19.10
CA GLY A 575 3.85 21.79 -18.42
C GLY A 575 3.95 20.98 -17.15
N ASP A 576 5.11 20.47 -16.77
CA ASP A 576 5.29 19.85 -15.44
C ASP A 576 5.11 20.88 -14.32
N THR A 577 4.65 20.45 -13.16
CA THR A 577 4.77 21.25 -11.94
C THR A 577 6.24 21.26 -11.49
N PRO A 578 6.84 22.41 -11.13
CA PRO A 578 8.22 22.43 -10.64
C PRO A 578 8.40 21.52 -9.42
N LEU A 579 9.47 20.74 -9.37
CA LEU A 579 9.79 19.90 -8.19
C LEU A 579 10.08 20.72 -6.93
N ALA A 580 10.57 21.95 -7.10
CA ALA A 580 11.01 22.84 -6.04
C ALA A 580 9.88 23.73 -5.49
N ILE A 581 8.62 23.31 -5.62
CA ILE A 581 7.48 23.99 -5.01
C ILE A 581 6.56 23.02 -4.26
N ASP A 582 5.87 23.55 -3.25
CA ASP A 582 4.76 22.88 -2.56
C ASP A 582 3.60 23.87 -2.32
N TYR A 583 2.37 23.35 -2.18
CA TYR A 583 1.21 24.12 -1.78
C TYR A 583 0.94 23.95 -0.28
N SER A 584 0.75 25.04 0.44
CA SER A 584 0.51 25.00 1.89
C SER A 584 -0.67 25.86 2.31
N LEU A 585 -1.49 25.32 3.22
CA LEU A 585 -2.57 26.06 3.88
C LEU A 585 -2.14 26.66 5.22
N LEU A 586 -0.96 26.26 5.74
CA LEU A 586 -0.42 26.73 7.02
C LEU A 586 0.07 28.18 6.93
N ALA A 587 0.09 28.90 8.05
CA ALA A 587 0.72 30.21 8.11
C ALA A 587 2.23 30.12 7.78
N PRO A 588 2.84 31.19 7.22
CA PRO A 588 4.30 31.28 7.18
C PRO A 588 4.80 31.30 8.62
N GLY A 589 5.71 30.39 8.96
CA GLY A 589 6.25 30.28 10.32
C GLY A 589 5.37 29.52 11.30
N ALA A 590 4.60 28.52 10.85
CA ALA A 590 4.02 27.54 11.77
C ALA A 590 5.12 26.90 12.64
N PRO A 591 4.82 26.54 13.91
CA PRO A 591 5.80 25.89 14.77
C PRO A 591 6.34 24.63 14.10
N GLU A 592 7.66 24.53 14.06
CA GLU A 592 8.41 23.43 13.49
C GLU A 592 8.98 22.59 14.63
N VAL A 593 8.79 21.27 14.53
CA VAL A 593 9.42 20.29 15.41
C VAL A 593 10.40 19.50 14.56
N THR A 594 11.69 19.65 14.82
CA THR A 594 12.75 18.91 14.15
C THR A 594 13.18 17.75 15.05
N LEU A 595 12.90 16.52 14.66
CA LEU A 595 13.37 15.32 15.37
C LEU A 595 14.88 15.16 15.19
N ASP A 596 15.60 15.06 16.30
CA ASP A 596 17.05 14.97 16.34
C ASP A 596 17.52 13.53 16.44
N SER A 597 16.89 12.80 17.36
CA SER A 597 17.20 11.40 17.62
C SER A 597 16.03 10.74 18.33
N PRO A 598 15.66 9.52 17.91
CA PRO A 598 15.94 8.91 16.61
C PRO A 598 15.36 9.73 15.43
N ALA A 599 15.95 9.59 14.25
CA ALA A 599 15.52 10.33 13.05
C ALA A 599 14.03 10.08 12.75
N SER A 600 13.34 11.09 12.20
CA SER A 600 11.96 10.97 11.77
C SER A 600 11.78 9.77 10.81
N GLY A 601 10.77 8.93 11.07
CA GLY A 601 10.52 7.70 10.31
C GLY A 601 11.50 6.55 10.59
N ALA A 602 12.50 6.72 11.45
CA ALA A 602 13.32 5.60 11.90
C ALA A 602 12.48 4.59 12.66
N SER A 603 12.88 3.32 12.59
CA SER A 603 12.30 2.25 13.39
C SER A 603 13.37 1.62 14.27
N THR A 604 12.97 1.16 15.45
CA THR A 604 13.83 0.39 16.34
C THR A 604 13.10 -0.82 16.90
N SER A 605 13.88 -1.86 17.21
CA SER A 605 13.46 -2.97 18.07
C SER A 605 14.01 -2.83 19.50
N ASN A 606 14.70 -1.71 19.81
CA ASN A 606 15.21 -1.45 21.14
C ASN A 606 14.06 -1.34 22.16
N SER A 607 14.25 -1.90 23.34
CA SER A 607 13.29 -1.83 24.45
C SER A 607 13.23 -0.46 25.14
N HIS A 608 14.18 0.43 24.83
CA HIS A 608 14.26 1.80 25.31
C HIS A 608 14.82 2.71 24.21
N ILE A 609 14.21 3.88 24.02
CA ILE A 609 14.75 4.93 23.17
C ILE A 609 14.48 6.30 23.76
N GLN A 610 15.50 7.16 23.71
CA GLN A 610 15.33 8.57 24.02
C GLN A 610 14.93 9.29 22.73
N VAL A 611 13.71 9.82 22.71
CA VAL A 611 13.21 10.70 21.66
C VAL A 611 13.59 12.13 22.01
N SER A 612 14.18 12.85 21.06
CA SER A 612 14.65 14.21 21.22
C SER A 612 14.33 15.04 19.99
N ALA A 613 13.94 16.29 20.20
CA ALA A 613 13.59 17.21 19.13
C ALA A 613 13.92 18.66 19.50
N TRP A 614 14.28 19.46 18.50
CA TRP A 614 14.23 20.92 18.58
C TRP A 614 12.84 21.40 18.23
N VAL A 615 12.34 22.34 19.02
CA VAL A 615 11.05 22.97 18.80
C VAL A 615 11.31 24.44 18.50
N SER A 616 10.84 24.93 17.36
CA SER A 616 10.94 26.33 16.99
C SER A 616 9.58 26.88 16.61
N ASP A 617 9.22 27.99 17.23
CA ASP A 617 8.09 28.81 16.84
C ASP A 617 8.61 30.20 16.47
N PRO A 618 8.49 30.64 15.21
CA PRO A 618 8.81 32.00 14.77
C PRO A 618 8.04 33.10 15.50
N ASP A 619 6.87 32.81 16.07
CA ASP A 619 6.03 33.75 16.82
C ASP A 619 6.29 33.73 18.34
N ASP A 620 7.17 32.84 18.82
CA ASP A 620 7.62 32.70 20.23
C ASP A 620 6.48 32.43 21.24
N ASP A 621 5.38 31.83 20.78
CA ASP A 621 4.29 31.36 21.63
C ASP A 621 4.66 30.06 22.37
N LEU A 622 3.96 29.79 23.48
CA LEU A 622 4.10 28.52 24.21
C LEU A 622 3.32 27.42 23.48
N MET A 623 4.02 26.35 23.12
CA MET A 623 3.47 25.22 22.37
C MET A 623 3.10 24.05 23.29
N THR A 624 2.19 23.22 22.80
CA THR A 624 2.04 21.83 23.27
C THR A 624 2.62 20.92 22.19
N VAL A 625 3.54 20.04 22.57
CA VAL A 625 4.15 19.06 21.66
C VAL A 625 3.62 17.68 21.98
N TRP A 626 3.15 16.97 20.96
CA TRP A 626 2.69 15.59 21.05
C TRP A 626 3.68 14.67 20.35
N VAL A 627 4.11 13.61 21.02
CA VAL A 627 4.93 12.55 20.42
C VAL A 627 4.05 11.33 20.21
N TYR A 628 3.98 10.86 18.97
CA TYR A 628 3.24 9.65 18.61
C TYR A 628 4.18 8.49 18.29
N GLY A 629 3.73 7.28 18.57
CA GLY A 629 4.41 5.99 18.41
C GLY A 629 4.06 5.29 17.09
N ASP A 630 3.34 5.99 16.21
CA ASP A 630 2.86 5.50 14.92
C ASP A 630 2.77 6.67 13.92
N THR A 631 2.76 6.32 12.64
CA THR A 631 2.59 7.16 11.44
C THR A 631 1.21 7.81 11.33
N THR A 632 0.19 7.31 12.04
CA THR A 632 -1.16 7.89 12.08
C THR A 632 -1.44 8.46 13.48
N PRO A 633 -1.52 9.80 13.64
CA PRO A 633 -1.83 10.41 14.93
C PRO A 633 -3.20 9.94 15.44
N GLY A 634 -3.25 9.41 16.65
CA GLY A 634 -4.48 8.92 17.28
C GLY A 634 -4.27 8.59 18.75
N ALA A 635 -5.35 8.48 19.51
CA ALA A 635 -5.29 8.24 20.96
C ALA A 635 -4.52 6.96 21.33
N ALA A 636 -4.57 5.92 20.48
CA ALA A 636 -3.85 4.67 20.67
C ALA A 636 -2.36 4.76 20.34
N ALA A 637 -1.94 5.79 19.60
CA ALA A 637 -0.56 6.01 19.18
C ALA A 637 0.12 7.13 19.99
N LEU A 638 -0.60 7.85 20.86
CA LEU A 638 -0.01 8.94 21.63
C LEU A 638 0.95 8.38 22.69
N LEU A 639 2.22 8.75 22.62
CA LEU A 639 3.25 8.31 23.57
C LEU A 639 3.51 9.35 24.66
N HIS A 640 3.57 10.63 24.28
CA HIS A 640 3.93 11.71 25.19
C HIS A 640 3.25 13.02 24.80
N VAL A 641 3.01 13.86 25.80
CA VAL A 641 2.51 15.24 25.65
C VAL A 641 3.35 16.13 26.55
N GLU A 642 3.97 17.16 25.97
CA GLU A 642 4.68 18.19 26.71
C GLU A 642 4.00 19.55 26.48
N ASP A 643 3.48 20.15 27.55
CA ASP A 643 2.80 21.45 27.50
C ASP A 643 3.77 22.58 27.87
N GLY A 644 3.58 23.75 27.25
CA GLY A 644 4.30 24.98 27.62
C GLY A 644 5.74 25.05 27.10
N VAL A 645 5.99 24.43 25.94
CA VAL A 645 7.31 24.41 25.29
C VAL A 645 7.57 25.75 24.63
N SER A 646 8.68 26.41 24.96
CA SER A 646 9.10 27.67 24.32
C SER A 646 9.86 27.43 23.01
N SER A 647 9.89 28.42 22.12
CA SER A 647 10.73 28.39 20.92
C SER A 647 12.22 28.22 21.28
N GLY A 648 12.94 27.40 20.51
CA GLY A 648 14.34 27.04 20.75
C GLY A 648 14.55 26.02 21.89
N SER A 649 13.49 25.37 22.37
CA SER A 649 13.62 24.30 23.37
C SER A 649 14.12 23.01 22.71
N HIS A 650 14.96 22.28 23.45
CA HIS A 650 15.35 20.91 23.12
C HIS A 650 14.62 19.97 24.08
N MET A 651 13.61 19.29 23.56
CA MET A 651 12.79 18.36 24.34
C MET A 651 13.42 16.97 24.33
N THR A 652 13.22 16.22 25.41
CA THR A 652 13.66 14.82 25.52
C THR A 652 12.60 13.98 26.24
N TYR A 653 12.25 12.85 25.64
CA TYR A 653 11.29 11.87 26.17
C TYR A 653 11.90 10.47 26.14
N ASP A 654 12.04 9.85 27.32
CA ASP A 654 12.54 8.47 27.45
C ASP A 654 11.39 7.48 27.24
N TRP A 655 11.24 7.00 26.01
CA TRP A 655 10.25 6.02 25.63
C TRP A 655 10.71 4.60 25.96
N HIS A 656 9.80 3.80 26.51
CA HIS A 656 10.02 2.38 26.80
C HIS A 656 9.02 1.54 26.03
N ARG A 657 9.50 0.41 25.50
CA ARG A 657 8.65 -0.55 24.78
C ARG A 657 7.50 -1.04 25.67
N PRO A 658 6.25 -1.02 25.18
CA PRO A 658 5.15 -1.70 25.86
C PRO A 658 5.44 -3.19 25.96
N VAL A 659 5.45 -3.72 27.19
CA VAL A 659 5.54 -5.16 27.46
C VAL A 659 4.14 -5.76 27.59
N LEU A 660 4.04 -7.10 27.53
CA LEU A 660 2.78 -7.78 27.82
C LEU A 660 2.32 -7.37 29.23
N GLY A 661 1.08 -6.89 29.33
CA GLY A 661 0.58 -6.32 30.58
C GLY A 661 -0.33 -7.28 31.35
N VAL A 662 -0.59 -6.93 32.61
CA VAL A 662 -1.63 -7.56 33.43
C VAL A 662 -2.93 -6.77 33.35
N ASP A 663 -4.06 -7.47 33.36
CA ASP A 663 -5.41 -6.92 33.48
C ASP A 663 -6.18 -7.64 34.60
N ASP A 664 -7.43 -7.21 34.85
CA ASP A 664 -8.29 -7.75 35.91
C ASP A 664 -8.60 -9.25 35.77
N SER A 665 -8.36 -9.84 34.58
CA SER A 665 -8.57 -11.26 34.32
C SER A 665 -7.27 -12.08 34.35
N THR A 666 -6.12 -11.43 34.56
CA THR A 666 -4.81 -12.10 34.57
C THR A 666 -4.62 -12.84 35.88
N ILE A 667 -4.35 -14.14 35.79
CA ILE A 667 -4.07 -15.01 36.93
C ILE A 667 -2.61 -14.85 37.35
N GLY A 668 -1.70 -14.86 36.37
CA GLY A 668 -0.26 -14.74 36.58
C GLY A 668 0.45 -14.41 35.26
N LEU A 669 1.53 -13.65 35.36
CA LEU A 669 2.38 -13.28 34.24
C LEU A 669 3.85 -13.37 34.67
N TRP A 670 4.61 -14.23 34.01
CA TRP A 670 6.04 -14.41 34.25
C TRP A 670 6.82 -13.99 33.00
N HIS A 671 7.53 -12.87 33.12
CA HIS A 671 8.30 -12.27 32.02
C HIS A 671 9.64 -12.94 31.76
N PHE A 672 10.16 -13.79 32.66
CA PHE A 672 11.51 -14.37 32.52
C PHE A 672 12.60 -13.31 32.23
N ASP A 673 12.49 -12.16 32.89
CA ASP A 673 13.33 -10.98 32.68
C ASP A 673 14.37 -10.76 33.80
N GLU A 674 14.52 -11.70 34.75
CA GLU A 674 15.43 -11.53 35.89
C GLU A 674 16.92 -11.53 35.49
N GLY A 675 17.25 -12.20 34.38
CA GLY A 675 18.59 -12.30 33.81
C GLY A 675 19.62 -13.05 34.68
N SER A 676 19.25 -13.43 35.91
CA SER A 676 20.05 -14.21 36.85
C SER A 676 19.19 -14.73 38.01
N GLY A 677 19.70 -15.72 38.74
CA GLY A 677 19.01 -16.28 39.90
C GLY A 677 18.03 -17.39 39.55
N THR A 678 17.18 -17.74 40.53
CA THR A 678 16.35 -18.95 40.50
C THR A 678 14.88 -18.68 40.83
N THR A 679 14.53 -17.44 41.10
CA THR A 679 13.17 -17.00 41.36
C THR A 679 12.67 -16.30 40.11
N ILE A 680 11.46 -16.66 39.67
CA ILE A 680 10.79 -16.08 38.52
C ILE A 680 9.62 -15.29 39.07
N HIS A 681 9.66 -13.97 38.95
CA HIS A 681 8.71 -13.09 39.58
C HIS A 681 7.39 -13.03 38.80
N ASP A 682 6.28 -13.07 39.54
CA ASP A 682 4.96 -12.81 38.99
C ASP A 682 4.73 -11.30 38.92
N ALA A 683 4.45 -10.79 37.72
CA ALA A 683 4.10 -9.40 37.48
C ALA A 683 2.65 -9.08 37.88
N SER A 684 1.82 -10.09 38.13
CA SER A 684 0.45 -9.90 38.57
C SER A 684 0.36 -9.43 40.03
N PRO A 685 -0.78 -8.84 40.45
CA PRO A 685 -1.01 -8.49 41.85
C PRO A 685 -1.10 -9.70 42.81
N HIS A 686 -1.04 -10.94 42.30
CA HIS A 686 -1.28 -12.16 43.07
C HIS A 686 -0.01 -12.72 43.73
N GLY A 687 1.19 -12.30 43.29
CA GLY A 687 2.45 -12.68 43.92
C GLY A 687 2.80 -14.16 43.75
N LEU A 688 2.42 -14.75 42.61
CA LEU A 688 2.63 -16.17 42.28
C LEU A 688 4.06 -16.45 41.80
N ASP A 689 5.06 -16.07 42.59
CA ASP A 689 6.48 -16.24 42.22
C ASP A 689 6.81 -17.73 42.01
N GLY A 690 7.45 -18.01 40.88
CA GLY A 690 7.96 -19.33 40.52
C GLY A 690 9.39 -19.55 40.99
N TYR A 691 9.78 -20.83 41.09
CA TYR A 691 11.14 -21.23 41.39
C TYR A 691 11.66 -22.17 40.31
N TRP A 692 12.86 -21.89 39.79
CA TRP A 692 13.52 -22.74 38.81
C TRP A 692 14.11 -23.98 39.48
N VAL A 693 13.54 -25.14 39.17
CA VAL A 693 13.87 -26.43 39.80
C VAL A 693 14.78 -27.24 38.89
N CYS A 694 15.69 -28.00 39.52
CA CYS A 694 16.50 -29.01 38.82
C CYS A 694 17.59 -28.46 37.86
N GLN A 695 18.12 -27.27 38.13
CA GLN A 695 19.20 -26.58 37.39
C GLN A 695 20.45 -27.47 37.17
N ASP A 696 20.85 -27.66 35.91
CA ASP A 696 22.20 -28.14 35.59
C ASP A 696 23.06 -26.93 35.19
N THR A 697 24.01 -26.58 36.06
CA THR A 697 24.91 -25.43 35.90
C THR A 697 25.75 -25.41 34.62
N LYS A 698 25.71 -26.46 33.78
CA LYS A 698 26.41 -26.49 32.49
C LYS A 698 25.59 -26.00 31.30
N ASP A 699 24.27 -26.18 31.33
CA ASP A 699 23.38 -25.96 30.17
C ASP A 699 22.14 -25.11 30.51
N SER A 700 22.03 -24.60 31.75
CA SER A 700 20.94 -23.75 32.20
C SER A 700 21.39 -22.28 32.21
N MET A 701 20.96 -21.49 31.22
CA MET A 701 21.38 -20.09 31.05
C MET A 701 20.20 -19.11 30.90
N TRP A 702 20.46 -17.86 31.29
CA TRP A 702 19.68 -16.70 30.88
C TRP A 702 20.26 -16.13 29.59
N THR A 703 19.40 -15.71 28.67
CA THR A 703 19.82 -14.97 27.47
C THR A 703 19.30 -13.55 27.51
N ASN A 704 19.84 -12.65 26.68
CA ASN A 704 19.27 -11.32 26.42
C ASN A 704 18.46 -11.32 25.10
N ASP A 705 18.24 -12.49 24.52
CA ASP A 705 17.52 -12.72 23.27
C ASP A 705 16.08 -13.19 23.57
N GLY A 706 15.40 -12.60 24.55
CA GLY A 706 13.98 -12.84 24.84
C GLY A 706 13.05 -11.98 23.98
N ALA A 707 11.75 -12.22 24.08
CA ALA A 707 10.71 -11.45 23.42
C ALA A 707 10.69 -9.99 23.90
N PHE A 708 10.74 -9.75 25.22
CA PHE A 708 10.74 -8.41 25.82
C PHE A 708 12.06 -7.98 26.45
N GLY A 709 12.87 -8.94 26.92
CA GLY A 709 14.21 -8.72 27.45
C GLY A 709 15.02 -10.00 27.50
N HIS A 710 15.07 -10.63 28.67
CA HIS A 710 15.71 -11.92 28.87
C HIS A 710 14.76 -13.08 28.55
N ALA A 711 15.31 -14.29 28.48
CA ALA A 711 14.53 -15.50 28.45
C ALA A 711 15.29 -16.61 29.18
N LEU A 712 14.55 -17.66 29.56
CA LEU A 712 15.09 -18.80 30.29
C LEU A 712 15.23 -20.03 29.38
N GLU A 713 16.41 -20.63 29.41
CA GLU A 713 16.67 -21.92 28.77
C GLU A 713 16.13 -23.07 29.62
N PHE A 714 15.44 -24.00 28.99
CA PHE A 714 14.96 -25.26 29.56
C PHE A 714 15.67 -26.42 28.89
N TYR A 715 16.15 -27.35 29.71
CA TYR A 715 16.81 -28.57 29.28
C TYR A 715 15.86 -29.77 29.34
N GLY A 716 15.61 -30.37 28.18
CA GLY A 716 14.73 -31.52 28.02
C GLY A 716 15.45 -32.87 28.00
N PHE A 717 14.69 -33.97 28.16
CA PHE A 717 15.26 -35.32 28.12
C PHE A 717 15.76 -35.70 26.72
N ARG A 718 17.07 -35.97 26.59
CA ARG A 718 17.70 -36.47 25.36
C ARG A 718 17.96 -37.98 25.43
N THR A 719 17.50 -38.75 24.44
CA THR A 719 17.76 -40.19 24.38
C THR A 719 19.25 -40.47 24.16
N GLY A 720 19.90 -41.23 25.04
CA GLY A 720 21.31 -41.64 24.91
C GLY A 720 22.29 -40.84 25.76
N THR A 721 21.85 -39.82 26.49
CA THR A 721 22.66 -39.16 27.52
C THR A 721 22.62 -39.97 28.83
N PRO A 722 23.70 -39.96 29.65
CA PRO A 722 23.66 -40.57 30.98
C PRO A 722 22.47 -40.02 31.77
N GLN A 723 21.80 -40.88 32.56
CA GLN A 723 20.73 -40.44 33.47
C GLN A 723 21.27 -39.38 34.42
N HIS A 724 21.02 -38.12 34.07
CA HIS A 724 21.20 -36.98 34.95
C HIS A 724 20.16 -37.09 36.07
N PRO A 725 20.48 -36.70 37.33
CA PRO A 725 19.51 -36.71 38.43
C PRO A 725 18.26 -35.87 38.13
N CYS A 726 18.36 -34.90 37.21
CA CYS A 726 17.25 -34.19 36.59
C CYS A 726 17.09 -34.64 35.14
N ALA A 727 15.98 -35.32 34.81
CA ALA A 727 15.71 -35.72 33.43
C ALA A 727 15.21 -34.58 32.53
N ALA A 728 14.72 -33.49 33.15
CA ALA A 728 14.46 -32.18 32.58
C ALA A 728 14.42 -31.16 33.74
N ASP A 729 14.65 -29.88 33.46
CA ASP A 729 14.37 -28.78 34.39
C ASP A 729 12.97 -28.17 34.12
N TRP A 730 12.49 -27.34 35.05
CA TRP A 730 11.21 -26.65 34.95
C TRP A 730 11.14 -25.49 35.94
N VAL A 731 10.19 -24.58 35.71
CA VAL A 731 9.79 -23.59 36.71
C VAL A 731 8.55 -24.10 37.41
N GLU A 732 8.59 -24.11 38.74
CA GLU A 732 7.49 -24.53 39.60
C GLU A 732 6.91 -23.33 40.33
N ILE A 733 5.64 -23.06 40.08
CA ILE A 733 4.87 -22.04 40.79
C ILE A 733 4.13 -22.78 41.92
N PRO A 734 4.48 -22.50 43.19
CA PRO A 734 3.91 -23.21 44.32
C PRO A 734 2.40 -23.01 44.44
N GLU A 735 1.77 -23.97 45.11
CA GLU A 735 0.37 -23.84 45.52
C GLU A 735 0.31 -22.97 46.80
N GLU A 736 -0.33 -21.81 46.72
CA GLU A 736 -0.37 -20.83 47.83
C GLU A 736 -1.54 -21.10 48.81
N ALA A 737 -2.72 -21.51 48.31
CA ALA A 737 -3.89 -21.90 49.12
C ALA A 737 -4.96 -22.61 48.27
N SER A 738 -5.65 -23.63 48.81
CA SER A 738 -6.73 -24.35 48.12
C SER A 738 -8.11 -23.70 48.37
N PRO A 739 -8.92 -23.41 47.33
CA PRO A 739 -8.64 -23.62 45.90
C PRO A 739 -7.69 -22.55 45.33
N SER A 740 -6.80 -22.99 44.45
CA SER A 740 -5.83 -22.12 43.78
C SER A 740 -6.53 -21.15 42.85
N ILE A 741 -6.03 -19.91 42.72
CA ILE A 741 -6.44 -19.04 41.61
C ILE A 741 -6.00 -19.59 40.25
N MET A 742 -4.98 -20.47 40.25
CA MET A 742 -4.52 -21.18 39.05
C MET A 742 -5.40 -22.40 38.69
N ASP A 743 -6.37 -22.78 39.53
CA ASP A 743 -7.34 -23.83 39.21
C ASP A 743 -8.56 -23.22 38.52
N ILE A 744 -8.79 -23.62 37.27
CA ILE A 744 -9.93 -23.14 36.50
C ILE A 744 -11.10 -24.12 36.65
N ASP A 745 -12.29 -23.59 36.94
CA ASP A 745 -13.52 -24.40 36.99
C ASP A 745 -13.81 -25.02 35.60
N PRO A 746 -14.38 -26.23 35.51
CA PRO A 746 -14.73 -26.85 34.22
C PRO A 746 -15.62 -25.99 33.32
N SER A 747 -16.40 -25.06 33.89
CA SER A 747 -17.23 -24.10 33.17
C SER A 747 -16.58 -22.73 32.94
N GLY A 748 -15.37 -22.52 33.48
CA GLY A 748 -14.62 -21.28 33.34
C GLY A 748 -13.90 -21.16 32.00
N ASP A 749 -13.33 -19.98 31.78
CA ASP A 749 -12.61 -19.65 30.56
C ASP A 749 -11.11 -19.53 30.84
N LEU A 750 -10.30 -19.89 29.86
CA LEU A 750 -8.85 -19.83 30.01
C LEU A 750 -8.17 -19.46 28.69
N THR A 751 -7.23 -18.54 28.78
CA THR A 751 -6.23 -18.25 27.75
C THR A 751 -4.84 -18.44 28.35
N ILE A 752 -4.00 -19.21 27.66
CA ILE A 752 -2.59 -19.41 27.98
C ILE A 752 -1.76 -18.84 26.83
N GLU A 753 -0.85 -17.92 27.12
CA GLU A 753 0.04 -17.26 26.16
C GLU A 753 1.49 -17.48 26.58
N TYR A 754 2.39 -17.71 25.63
CA TYR A 754 3.85 -17.78 25.86
C TYR A 754 4.64 -17.68 24.56
N TRP A 755 5.89 -17.27 24.66
CA TRP A 755 6.89 -17.37 23.61
C TRP A 755 7.72 -18.64 23.78
N ILE A 756 8.08 -19.30 22.68
CA ILE A 756 9.00 -20.45 22.68
C ILE A 756 9.96 -20.41 21.49
N LYS A 757 11.21 -20.82 21.72
CA LYS A 757 12.22 -21.10 20.69
C LYS A 757 12.84 -22.48 20.97
N PRO A 758 12.36 -23.56 20.34
CA PRO A 758 12.87 -24.89 20.61
C PRO A 758 14.23 -25.10 19.94
N ASP A 759 15.21 -25.66 20.65
CA ASP A 759 16.52 -26.00 20.09
C ASP A 759 16.50 -27.33 19.34
N VAL A 760 15.59 -28.22 19.75
CA VAL A 760 15.29 -29.49 19.10
C VAL A 760 13.79 -29.76 19.21
N LEU A 761 13.23 -30.73 18.49
CA LEU A 761 11.86 -31.21 18.74
C LEU A 761 11.90 -32.61 19.35
N PRO A 762 10.92 -33.00 20.17
CA PRO A 762 10.93 -34.31 20.81
C PRO A 762 10.74 -35.42 19.77
N THR A 763 11.48 -36.51 19.95
CA THR A 763 11.45 -37.68 19.04
C THR A 763 10.79 -38.91 19.62
N SER A 764 10.52 -38.93 20.94
CA SER A 764 10.03 -40.16 21.61
C SER A 764 9.03 -39.93 22.73
N ARG A 765 8.83 -38.68 23.18
CA ARG A 765 7.99 -38.33 24.33
C ARG A 765 7.35 -36.97 24.14
N TYR A 766 6.18 -36.76 24.70
CA TYR A 766 5.55 -35.44 24.74
C TYR A 766 6.40 -34.45 25.54
N TRP A 767 6.35 -33.18 25.16
CA TRP A 767 6.76 -32.07 26.02
C TRP A 767 5.56 -31.50 26.76
N GLY A 768 5.68 -31.22 28.05
CA GLY A 768 4.72 -30.36 28.75
C GLY A 768 5.25 -28.93 28.78
N MET A 769 4.41 -27.96 28.39
CA MET A 769 4.80 -26.56 28.23
C MET A 769 4.30 -25.71 29.40
N VAL A 770 2.99 -25.70 29.62
CA VAL A 770 2.32 -25.06 30.75
C VAL A 770 1.34 -26.07 31.33
N VAL A 771 1.53 -26.47 32.59
CA VAL A 771 0.97 -27.71 33.13
C VAL A 771 0.44 -27.51 34.54
N LYS A 772 -0.89 -27.54 34.72
CA LYS A 772 -1.55 -27.67 36.02
C LYS A 772 -1.98 -29.12 36.19
N ARG A 773 -1.07 -29.91 36.80
CA ARG A 773 -1.22 -31.37 37.01
C ARG A 773 -0.46 -31.82 38.26
N VAL A 774 -0.99 -32.78 39.02
CA VAL A 774 -0.29 -33.37 40.16
C VAL A 774 1.02 -34.03 39.70
N PRO A 775 2.20 -33.59 40.20
CA PRO A 775 3.49 -34.15 39.82
C PRO A 775 3.73 -35.61 40.21
N CYS A 776 4.61 -36.29 39.48
CA CYS A 776 5.13 -37.61 39.83
C CYS A 776 6.65 -37.54 40.01
N GLU A 777 7.16 -37.86 41.21
CA GLU A 777 8.59 -37.71 41.49
C GLU A 777 9.47 -38.91 41.08
N PHE A 778 8.91 -40.09 40.80
CA PHE A 778 9.71 -41.30 40.47
C PHE A 778 9.13 -42.18 39.34
N PRO A 779 9.97 -42.97 38.61
CA PRO A 779 9.55 -43.72 37.43
C PRO A 779 8.76 -45.01 37.70
N GLN A 780 8.38 -45.29 38.95
CA GLN A 780 7.69 -46.53 39.32
C GLN A 780 6.65 -46.25 40.40
N ASP A 781 5.48 -45.74 40.02
CA ASP A 781 4.26 -46.35 40.53
C ASP A 781 3.08 -46.18 39.57
N THR A 782 2.38 -47.28 39.39
CA THR A 782 1.34 -47.52 38.41
C THR A 782 0.01 -46.88 38.81
N MET A 783 -0.70 -46.31 37.84
CA MET A 783 -2.14 -45.99 37.85
C MET A 783 -2.71 -44.94 38.83
N GLN A 784 -1.94 -44.32 39.74
CA GLN A 784 -2.51 -43.36 40.71
C GLN A 784 -1.87 -41.96 40.73
N CYS A 785 -0.76 -41.75 40.05
CA CYS A 785 -0.04 -40.47 40.03
C CYS A 785 0.02 -39.89 38.61
N GLY A 786 -0.31 -38.60 38.49
CA GLY A 786 -0.35 -37.89 37.22
C GLY A 786 -1.67 -38.04 36.47
N ASN A 787 -2.83 -38.09 37.12
CA ASN A 787 -4.14 -37.98 36.47
C ASN A 787 -5.19 -37.64 37.56
N PRO A 788 -6.07 -36.63 37.40
CA PRO A 788 -6.31 -35.76 36.23
C PRO A 788 -5.46 -34.48 36.15
N ALA A 789 -5.39 -33.89 34.95
CA ALA A 789 -4.92 -32.50 34.74
C ALA A 789 -6.11 -31.54 34.74
N ASN A 790 -5.96 -30.34 35.32
CA ASN A 790 -6.92 -29.26 35.12
C ASN A 790 -6.76 -28.71 33.69
N TYR A 791 -5.52 -28.38 33.31
CA TYR A 791 -5.12 -28.07 31.94
C TYR A 791 -3.63 -28.36 31.73
N GLU A 792 -3.26 -28.78 30.53
CA GLU A 792 -1.87 -28.98 30.11
C GLU A 792 -1.72 -28.69 28.62
N ILE A 793 -0.82 -27.77 28.27
CA ILE A 793 -0.36 -27.60 26.89
C ILE A 793 0.82 -28.52 26.67
N PHE A 794 0.77 -29.31 25.60
CA PHE A 794 1.82 -30.26 25.27
C PHE A 794 2.23 -30.20 23.79
N PHE A 795 3.43 -30.65 23.48
CA PHE A 795 3.88 -30.89 22.11
C PHE A 795 4.03 -32.39 21.83
N ASN A 796 3.45 -32.85 20.73
CA ASN A 796 3.35 -34.26 20.37
C ASN A 796 4.51 -34.72 19.49
N TYR A 797 5.34 -35.63 19.99
CA TYR A 797 6.46 -36.18 19.22
C TYR A 797 6.04 -36.98 17.97
N SER A 798 4.87 -37.62 17.97
CA SER A 798 4.46 -38.47 16.85
C SER A 798 3.85 -37.66 15.71
N THR A 799 3.10 -36.60 16.03
CA THR A 799 2.46 -35.72 15.04
C THR A 799 3.25 -34.46 14.76
N GLN A 800 4.24 -34.13 15.60
CA GLN A 800 5.00 -32.87 15.57
C GLN A 800 4.08 -31.64 15.66
N THR A 801 3.05 -31.72 16.50
CA THR A 801 2.05 -30.65 16.70
C THR A 801 1.74 -30.39 18.17
N LEU A 802 1.26 -29.17 18.47
CA LEU A 802 0.73 -28.79 19.76
C LEU A 802 -0.57 -29.54 20.09
N GLY A 803 -0.86 -29.66 21.38
CA GLY A 803 -2.11 -30.20 21.88
C GLY A 803 -2.44 -29.70 23.28
N TYR A 804 -3.66 -30.02 23.70
CA TYR A 804 -4.24 -29.65 24.99
C TYR A 804 -4.74 -30.91 25.70
N TYR A 805 -4.46 -31.03 26.99
CA TYR A 805 -4.85 -32.17 27.81
C TYR A 805 -5.69 -31.71 29.01
N ALA A 806 -6.86 -32.30 29.18
CA ALA A 806 -7.76 -32.04 30.29
C ALA A 806 -8.34 -33.33 30.84
N ASN A 807 -8.32 -33.49 32.17
CA ASN A 807 -8.55 -34.73 32.87
C ASN A 807 -7.69 -35.88 32.33
N THR A 808 -8.29 -36.70 31.45
CA THR A 808 -7.68 -37.85 30.79
C THR A 808 -7.67 -37.75 29.27
N THR A 809 -8.18 -36.65 28.71
CA THR A 809 -8.52 -36.51 27.30
C THR A 809 -7.50 -35.61 26.60
N LEU A 810 -7.01 -36.06 25.44
CA LEU A 810 -6.09 -35.33 24.57
C LEU A 810 -6.85 -34.69 23.40
N PHE A 811 -6.57 -33.43 23.14
CA PHE A 811 -7.00 -32.68 21.96
C PHE A 811 -5.75 -32.29 21.18
N VAL A 812 -5.60 -32.79 19.95
CA VAL A 812 -4.40 -32.59 19.13
C VAL A 812 -4.69 -31.58 18.04
N SER A 813 -3.85 -30.55 17.92
CA SER A 813 -3.95 -29.51 16.90
C SER A 813 -3.19 -29.89 15.62
N THR A 814 -3.28 -29.03 14.59
CA THR A 814 -2.42 -29.08 13.41
C THR A 814 -1.26 -28.07 13.48
N VAL A 815 -1.10 -27.35 14.60
CA VAL A 815 -0.07 -26.31 14.75
C VAL A 815 1.26 -26.94 15.13
N GLY A 816 2.28 -26.78 14.27
CA GLY A 816 3.66 -27.23 14.52
C GLY A 816 4.60 -26.11 14.99
N LEU A 817 5.75 -26.50 15.54
CA LEU A 817 6.83 -25.59 15.95
C LEU A 817 8.03 -25.67 14.99
N THR A 818 8.83 -24.61 14.92
CA THR A 818 10.04 -24.52 14.10
C THR A 818 11.25 -24.40 15.01
N VAL A 819 12.26 -25.24 14.77
CA VAL A 819 13.52 -25.24 15.54
C VAL A 819 14.29 -23.94 15.32
N GLY A 820 14.85 -23.38 16.40
CA GLY A 820 15.76 -22.24 16.36
C GLY A 820 15.11 -20.87 16.14
N GLN A 821 13.77 -20.79 16.11
CA GLN A 821 13.04 -19.53 15.92
C GLN A 821 12.09 -19.25 17.09
N TRP A 822 12.01 -17.99 17.52
CA TRP A 822 10.99 -17.52 18.46
C TRP A 822 9.61 -17.57 17.82
N GLN A 823 8.65 -18.14 18.55
CA GLN A 823 7.27 -18.30 18.10
C GLN A 823 6.34 -17.99 19.27
N TYR A 824 5.31 -17.19 18.98
CA TYR A 824 4.27 -16.86 19.95
C TYR A 824 3.15 -17.88 19.88
N ILE A 825 2.84 -18.51 21.00
CA ILE A 825 1.76 -19.48 21.11
C ILE A 825 0.69 -18.93 22.03
N ALA A 826 -0.57 -19.01 21.59
CA ALA A 826 -1.70 -18.78 22.46
C ALA A 826 -2.74 -19.89 22.30
N VAL A 827 -3.30 -20.33 23.43
CA VAL A 827 -4.33 -21.37 23.46
C VAL A 827 -5.51 -20.86 24.27
N THR A 828 -6.69 -20.78 23.64
CA THR A 828 -7.91 -20.32 24.30
C THR A 828 -8.93 -21.45 24.40
N ILE A 829 -9.57 -21.59 25.56
CA ILE A 829 -10.67 -22.53 25.80
C ILE A 829 -11.84 -21.79 26.43
N ASP A 830 -12.97 -21.84 25.74
CA ASP A 830 -14.27 -21.43 26.27
C ASP A 830 -14.90 -22.63 26.97
N GLY A 831 -14.96 -22.60 28.31
CA GLY A 831 -15.50 -23.71 29.09
C GLY A 831 -17.00 -23.89 28.93
N SER A 832 -17.71 -22.83 28.50
CA SER A 832 -19.16 -22.85 28.30
C SER A 832 -19.56 -23.48 26.96
N THR A 833 -18.80 -23.22 25.90
CA THR A 833 -19.08 -23.72 24.54
C THR A 833 -18.22 -24.92 24.15
N GLY A 834 -17.12 -25.17 24.87
CA GLY A 834 -16.14 -26.21 24.59
C GLY A 834 -15.33 -25.95 23.32
N VAL A 835 -15.19 -24.68 22.92
CA VAL A 835 -14.39 -24.28 21.76
C VAL A 835 -12.95 -24.03 22.20
N LEU A 836 -12.02 -24.81 21.63
CA LEU A 836 -10.58 -24.72 21.87
C LEU A 836 -9.88 -24.19 20.63
N ARG A 837 -9.02 -23.18 20.78
CA ARG A 837 -8.28 -22.57 19.67
C ARG A 837 -6.78 -22.57 19.95
N PHE A 838 -6.00 -22.87 18.93
CA PHE A 838 -4.55 -22.76 18.93
C PHE A 838 -4.13 -21.68 17.95
N TYR A 839 -3.37 -20.72 18.44
CA TYR A 839 -2.80 -19.63 17.67
C TYR A 839 -1.28 -19.77 17.61
N LYS A 840 -0.70 -19.37 16.47
CA LYS A 840 0.74 -19.25 16.28
C LYS A 840 1.01 -17.90 15.64
N ASN A 841 1.92 -17.13 16.24
CA ASN A 841 2.34 -15.81 15.75
C ASN A 841 1.15 -14.87 15.48
N GLY A 842 0.18 -14.84 16.41
CA GLY A 842 -1.01 -14.00 16.32
C GLY A 842 -2.11 -14.51 15.38
N VAL A 843 -1.89 -15.62 14.65
CA VAL A 843 -2.84 -16.17 13.67
C VAL A 843 -3.48 -17.46 14.18
N LEU A 844 -4.79 -17.61 13.99
CA LEU A 844 -5.53 -18.84 14.32
C LEU A 844 -5.06 -19.99 13.43
N GLY A 845 -4.50 -21.04 14.03
CA GLY A 845 -4.04 -22.24 13.31
C GLY A 845 -5.04 -23.41 13.36
N THR A 846 -5.63 -23.68 14.52
CA THR A 846 -6.61 -24.77 14.67
C THR A 846 -7.74 -24.37 15.60
N GLN A 847 -8.98 -24.74 15.26
CA GLN A 847 -10.14 -24.68 16.17
C GLN A 847 -10.74 -26.09 16.32
N LEU A 848 -10.95 -26.50 17.57
CA LEU A 848 -11.59 -27.76 17.94
C LEU A 848 -12.86 -27.48 18.76
N THR A 849 -13.81 -28.40 18.74
CA THR A 849 -15.05 -28.32 19.51
C THR A 849 -15.21 -29.54 20.42
N GLY A 850 -15.97 -29.39 21.51
CA GLY A 850 -16.16 -30.43 22.51
C GLY A 850 -14.96 -30.60 23.46
N ALA A 851 -14.05 -29.63 23.49
CA ALA A 851 -13.02 -29.53 24.51
C ALA A 851 -13.60 -29.02 25.83
N PHE A 852 -12.84 -29.16 26.91
CA PHE A 852 -13.28 -28.77 28.26
C PHE A 852 -12.08 -28.50 29.16
N ILE A 853 -12.31 -27.78 30.25
CA ILE A 853 -11.36 -27.63 31.35
C ILE A 853 -11.54 -28.81 32.32
N GLY A 854 -10.43 -29.38 32.77
CA GLY A 854 -10.42 -30.52 33.70
C GLY A 854 -10.91 -30.13 35.10
N THR A 855 -11.08 -31.10 35.98
CA THR A 855 -11.43 -30.80 37.37
C THR A 855 -10.25 -30.10 38.06
N PRO A 856 -10.49 -29.07 38.92
CA PRO A 856 -9.49 -28.49 39.80
C PRO A 856 -8.70 -29.54 40.58
N ILE A 857 -7.40 -29.29 40.81
CA ILE A 857 -6.50 -30.24 41.44
C ILE A 857 -5.47 -29.55 42.34
N ASP A 858 -5.23 -30.10 43.52
CA ASP A 858 -4.19 -29.61 44.44
C ASP A 858 -2.80 -30.03 43.93
N GLY A 859 -2.10 -29.11 43.26
CA GLY A 859 -0.76 -29.35 42.70
C GLY A 859 -0.22 -28.11 41.97
N PRO A 860 1.11 -27.91 41.93
CA PRO A 860 1.70 -26.70 41.39
C PRO A 860 1.43 -26.51 39.89
N LEU A 861 1.58 -25.28 39.41
CA LEU A 861 1.73 -25.00 37.99
C LEU A 861 3.21 -25.22 37.60
N ARG A 862 3.44 -25.91 36.49
CA ARG A 862 4.77 -26.10 35.93
C ARG A 862 4.89 -25.49 34.54
N ILE A 863 6.02 -24.84 34.31
CA ILE A 863 6.42 -24.31 33.01
C ILE A 863 7.66 -25.07 32.54
N GLY A 864 7.67 -25.50 31.28
CA GLY A 864 8.79 -26.18 30.62
C GLY A 864 8.87 -27.69 30.88
N SER A 865 8.02 -28.27 31.72
CA SER A 865 7.93 -29.73 31.88
C SER A 865 6.56 -30.22 32.29
N SER A 866 6.23 -31.44 31.86
CA SER A 866 5.02 -32.12 32.34
C SER A 866 5.13 -32.55 33.81
N ALA A 867 4.06 -33.14 34.36
CA ALA A 867 4.10 -33.84 35.65
C ALA A 867 5.18 -34.94 35.72
N TYR A 868 5.66 -35.43 34.57
CA TYR A 868 6.75 -36.39 34.44
C TYR A 868 8.05 -35.68 34.02
N ARG A 869 9.09 -35.75 34.85
CA ARG A 869 10.39 -35.09 34.62
C ARG A 869 11.14 -35.53 33.35
N MET A 870 10.65 -36.54 32.60
CA MET A 870 11.25 -36.98 31.32
C MET A 870 10.53 -36.40 30.08
N LYS A 871 9.67 -35.39 30.27
CA LYS A 871 8.79 -34.80 29.26
C LYS A 871 8.89 -33.27 29.32
N GLY A 872 10.13 -32.77 29.30
CA GLY A 872 10.43 -31.34 29.33
C GLY A 872 10.85 -30.79 27.98
N VAL A 873 10.62 -29.50 27.80
CA VAL A 873 11.04 -28.69 26.66
C VAL A 873 12.56 -28.63 26.61
N ASP A 874 13.10 -28.57 25.40
CA ASP A 874 14.53 -28.40 25.14
C ASP A 874 14.68 -27.16 24.24
N GLY A 875 15.03 -26.03 24.84
CA GLY A 875 15.05 -24.71 24.22
C GLY A 875 14.56 -23.62 25.17
N TRP A 876 14.09 -22.50 24.62
CA TRP A 876 13.85 -21.26 25.37
C TRP A 876 12.36 -20.99 25.52
N ILE A 877 11.92 -20.56 26.70
CA ILE A 877 10.55 -20.09 26.95
C ILE A 877 10.61 -18.68 27.54
N ASP A 878 9.63 -17.86 27.17
CA ASP A 878 9.50 -16.49 27.64
C ASP A 878 8.01 -16.08 27.77
N GLU A 879 7.72 -15.02 28.54
CA GLU A 879 6.42 -14.33 28.62
C GLU A 879 5.20 -15.25 28.86
N VAL A 880 5.24 -16.09 29.89
CA VAL A 880 4.15 -17.02 30.16
C VAL A 880 3.03 -16.29 30.91
N ARG A 881 1.84 -16.25 30.31
CA ARG A 881 0.64 -15.62 30.89
C ARG A 881 -0.52 -16.60 30.98
N LEU A 882 -1.21 -16.55 32.11
CA LEU A 882 -2.50 -17.21 32.32
C LEU A 882 -3.58 -16.16 32.53
N THR A 883 -4.68 -16.27 31.79
CA THR A 883 -5.80 -15.32 31.83
C THR A 883 -7.11 -16.07 31.96
N ALA A 884 -7.93 -15.72 32.97
CA ALA A 884 -9.24 -16.31 33.25
C ALA A 884 -10.35 -15.75 32.31
N ALA A 885 -10.06 -15.68 31.01
CA ALA A 885 -10.97 -15.19 29.98
C ALA A 885 -10.62 -15.82 28.62
N VAL A 886 -11.57 -15.81 27.68
CA VAL A 886 -11.32 -16.15 26.27
C VAL A 886 -10.92 -14.88 25.54
N LEU A 887 -9.63 -14.71 25.25
CA LEU A 887 -9.17 -13.63 24.38
C LEU A 887 -9.57 -13.92 22.93
N ASP A 888 -9.97 -12.87 22.21
CA ASP A 888 -10.31 -12.98 20.80
C ASP A 888 -9.07 -12.89 19.89
N SER A 889 -9.26 -13.17 18.59
CA SER A 889 -8.16 -13.17 17.62
C SER A 889 -7.48 -11.80 17.47
N ALA A 890 -8.18 -10.69 17.72
CA ALA A 890 -7.62 -9.35 17.61
C ALA A 890 -6.75 -9.00 18.83
N GLU A 891 -7.18 -9.42 20.02
CA GLU A 891 -6.41 -9.32 21.27
C GLU A 891 -5.13 -10.16 21.19
N ILE A 892 -5.24 -11.41 20.72
CA ILE A 892 -4.10 -12.32 20.54
C ILE A 892 -3.09 -11.77 19.51
N ALA A 893 -3.59 -11.24 18.38
CA ALA A 893 -2.75 -10.58 17.39
C ALA A 893 -2.12 -9.29 17.92
N LYS A 894 -2.80 -8.55 18.82
CA LYS A 894 -2.23 -7.38 19.49
C LYS A 894 -1.10 -7.77 20.45
N ASN A 895 -1.28 -8.81 21.25
CA ASN A 895 -0.27 -9.28 22.21
C ASN A 895 0.98 -9.82 21.50
N TYR A 896 0.82 -10.59 20.43
CA TYR A 896 1.92 -11.01 19.56
C TYR A 896 2.74 -9.82 19.05
N ARG A 897 2.03 -8.80 18.56
CA ARG A 897 2.63 -7.59 17.99
C ARG A 897 3.48 -6.79 18.96
N LEU A 898 3.20 -6.84 20.27
CA LEU A 898 4.01 -6.14 21.27
C LEU A 898 5.51 -6.52 21.21
N ALA A 899 5.86 -7.76 20.87
CA ALA A 899 7.27 -8.18 20.78
C ALA A 899 7.87 -8.02 19.37
N THR A 900 7.04 -7.95 18.33
CA THR A 900 7.48 -7.98 16.92
C THR A 900 7.32 -6.65 16.18
N ASP A 901 6.58 -5.71 16.77
CA ASP A 901 6.33 -4.42 16.15
C ASP A 901 7.59 -3.56 16.11
N ARG A 902 7.69 -2.79 15.02
CA ARG A 902 8.62 -1.69 14.88
C ARG A 902 7.91 -0.42 15.32
N TYR A 903 8.51 0.30 16.26
CA TYR A 903 7.96 1.56 16.76
C TYR A 903 8.44 2.72 15.88
N TYR A 904 7.53 3.64 15.59
CA TYR A 904 7.78 4.82 14.78
C TYR A 904 7.58 6.06 15.63
N TRP A 905 8.24 7.16 15.30
CA TRP A 905 8.06 8.45 15.96
C TRP A 905 7.99 9.56 14.92
N LYS A 906 7.08 10.49 15.14
CA LYS A 906 6.89 11.72 14.35
C LYS A 906 6.63 12.88 15.28
#